data_AF-A0A5J4XD97-F1
#
_entry.id   AF-A0A5J4XD97-F1
#
_cell.length_a   1.000
_cell.length_b   1.000
_cell.length_c   1.000
_cell.angle_alpha   90.00
_cell.angle_beta   90.00
_cell.angle_gamma   90.00
#
_symmetry.space_group_name_H-M   'P 1'
#
loop_
_entity.id
_entity.type
_entity.pdbx_description
1 polymer ?
#
loop_
_entity_poly.entity_id
_entity_poly.type
_entity_poly.pdbx_seq_one_letter_code
_entity_poly.pdbx_strand_id
1 'polypeptide(L)'
;MQRRNDELVEKSNKDSRHFWKVYKTRKRDSCPVSLPEQKEAFQTLYGAQPAEPPQRPAASGVSATSSSDDECMFASITAEELHVCIKKLKRGKSPGIDGVSADMTIDGGDLLHDCLLQLFNRMLATSFPECLSVGMITAVFKSGEKSDMSNYRGITVGPVFAKLFAMIIERRLASWAEEHGVKARGQAGFRKNYRTTDNIFILRSLIEKQKQARQKGGSGKLYCCFVDFKKAFDTVPRALLWQVLEDLGVQGRVLDIIKSMYAHDSAAVRTSEGLSEIFRCLMGVKQGCPLSPTLFGLYVDGLEKHLLETAGIEAPELCGILVPLLLYADDLILMSTSPEGLQQQLDALASFCEQRQLTVNLSKTKVVIFEARKSDCKEFVFNGTTVERHDEYRYLGFVFHATKNMAYGVEYLVAAAKKAVHAMRRRCISLHLSDPATICKLFDILVLPILSYSCEVWAVNPKVGAKAELVHRQFLKQLLGVRKSTTNQIVLAEFGRFPLQIHFWQQILRYHNRVRALPNNRLDKLALIDGFWDSNPPHRVEALSGNWRSDVRRFTDTHGQQIAYGDLDISIIVEREKARWVEDFLFDTDHSSLQLYRTVYKADHSDYQYSQYLSTAALAKMVNIAAERTGFVLCACLAQ
;
A
#
# COMPACT_ATOMS: atom_id res chain seq x y z
N MET A 1 20.80 -26.37 -22.81
CA MET A 1 20.50 -24.99 -22.36
C MET A 1 19.27 -24.44 -23.08
N GLN A 2 19.24 -24.43 -24.41
CA GLN A 2 18.09 -24.01 -25.22
C GLN A 2 16.76 -24.71 -24.84
N ARG A 3 16.74 -26.04 -24.76
CA ARG A 3 15.56 -26.81 -24.31
C ARG A 3 14.99 -26.37 -22.95
N ARG A 4 15.86 -25.94 -22.02
CA ARG A 4 15.45 -25.46 -20.70
C ARG A 4 14.90 -24.03 -20.75
N ASN A 5 15.39 -23.19 -21.66
CA ASN A 5 14.82 -21.89 -21.97
C ASN A 5 13.42 -22.06 -22.58
N ASP A 6 13.30 -22.90 -23.60
CA ASP A 6 12.04 -23.11 -24.34
C ASP A 6 10.94 -23.69 -23.44
N GLU A 7 11.29 -24.67 -22.59
CA GLU A 7 10.37 -25.18 -21.56
C GLU A 7 9.90 -24.11 -20.57
N LEU A 8 10.79 -23.22 -20.13
CA LEU A 8 10.43 -22.14 -19.19
C LEU A 8 9.61 -21.04 -19.85
N VAL A 9 9.87 -20.73 -21.13
CA VAL A 9 9.08 -19.79 -21.93
C VAL A 9 7.69 -20.35 -22.19
N GLU A 10 7.59 -21.62 -22.57
CA GLU A 10 6.31 -22.30 -22.75
C GLU A 10 5.51 -22.30 -21.44
N LYS A 11 6.14 -22.63 -20.31
CA LYS A 11 5.51 -22.60 -18.99
C LYS A 11 5.12 -21.20 -18.55
N SER A 12 5.91 -20.17 -18.87
CA SER A 12 5.54 -18.77 -18.61
C SER A 12 4.19 -18.41 -19.26
N ASN A 13 3.92 -18.95 -20.45
CA ASN A 13 2.69 -18.70 -21.19
C ASN A 13 1.53 -19.65 -20.83
N LYS A 14 1.81 -20.93 -20.53
CA LYS A 14 0.78 -21.98 -20.33
C LYS A 14 0.55 -22.37 -18.87
N ASP A 15 1.57 -22.29 -18.00
CA ASP A 15 1.52 -22.68 -16.59
C ASP A 15 2.32 -21.72 -15.69
N SER A 16 1.68 -20.57 -15.40
CA SER A 16 2.27 -19.53 -14.57
C SER A 16 2.69 -20.02 -13.18
N ARG A 17 1.96 -21.00 -12.57
CA ARG A 17 2.29 -21.50 -11.23
C ARG A 17 3.60 -22.26 -11.24
N HIS A 18 3.79 -23.14 -12.21
CA HIS A 18 5.04 -23.87 -12.35
C HIS A 18 6.20 -22.93 -12.65
N PHE A 19 6.02 -21.96 -13.56
CA PHE A 19 7.03 -20.95 -13.84
C PHE A 19 7.49 -20.24 -12.56
N TRP A 20 6.56 -19.74 -11.74
CA TRP A 20 6.89 -19.06 -10.49
C TRP A 20 7.51 -19.98 -9.44
N LYS A 21 7.11 -21.26 -9.39
CA LYS A 21 7.74 -22.25 -8.52
C LYS A 21 9.23 -22.36 -8.84
N VAL A 22 9.58 -22.59 -10.11
CA VAL A 22 10.98 -22.69 -10.56
C VAL A 22 11.72 -21.36 -10.39
N TYR A 23 11.10 -20.25 -10.77
CA TYR A 23 11.71 -18.91 -10.65
C TYR A 23 12.07 -18.57 -9.21
N LYS A 24 11.19 -18.88 -8.24
CA LYS A 24 11.35 -18.54 -6.83
C LYS A 24 12.17 -19.53 -6.02
N THR A 25 12.49 -20.72 -6.54
CA THR A 25 13.33 -21.70 -5.81
C THR A 25 14.69 -21.08 -5.45
N ARG A 26 14.89 -20.81 -4.15
CA ARG A 26 16.14 -20.40 -3.52
C ARG A 26 16.27 -21.15 -2.18
N LYS A 27 17.50 -21.43 -1.72
CA LYS A 27 17.73 -21.79 -0.32
C LYS A 27 17.16 -20.65 0.54
N ARG A 28 16.21 -20.96 1.42
CA ARG A 28 15.75 -19.99 2.42
C ARG A 28 16.87 -19.87 3.45
N ASP A 29 17.31 -18.65 3.73
CA ASP A 29 18.13 -18.39 4.91
C ASP A 29 17.30 -18.80 6.14
N SER A 30 17.74 -19.80 6.89
CA SER A 30 17.16 -20.14 8.18
C SER A 30 17.49 -19.05 9.19
N CYS A 31 16.59 -18.82 10.14
CA CYS A 31 16.91 -18.04 11.34
C CYS A 31 18.08 -18.74 12.05
N PRO A 32 19.17 -18.04 12.40
CA PRO A 32 20.30 -18.65 13.11
C PRO A 32 20.00 -18.89 14.60
N VAL A 33 18.94 -18.29 15.13
CA VAL A 33 18.50 -18.46 16.52
C VAL A 33 17.81 -19.80 16.70
N SER A 34 18.09 -20.52 17.79
CA SER A 34 17.56 -21.86 18.06
C SER A 34 16.06 -21.87 18.34
N LEU A 35 15.39 -23.03 18.20
CA LEU A 35 13.95 -23.13 18.53
C LEU A 35 13.61 -22.75 19.98
N PRO A 36 14.37 -23.16 21.03
CA PRO A 36 14.09 -22.74 22.41
C PRO A 36 14.20 -21.23 22.62
N GLU A 37 15.24 -20.60 22.10
CA GLU A 37 15.43 -19.14 22.22
C GLU A 37 14.33 -18.36 21.49
N GLN A 38 13.91 -18.83 20.31
CA GLN A 38 12.77 -18.24 19.61
C GLN A 38 11.47 -18.38 20.41
N LYS A 39 11.22 -19.56 21.01
CA LYS A 39 10.05 -19.79 21.88
C LYS A 39 10.06 -18.81 23.05
N GLU A 40 11.18 -18.71 23.78
CA GLU A 40 11.31 -17.83 24.93
C GLU A 40 11.08 -16.36 24.57
N ALA A 41 11.66 -15.89 23.46
CA ALA A 41 11.49 -14.52 22.98
C ALA A 41 10.03 -14.18 22.67
N PHE A 42 9.30 -15.06 21.97
CA PHE A 42 7.89 -14.84 21.67
C PHE A 42 6.98 -15.05 22.88
N GLN A 43 7.29 -16.02 23.74
CA GLN A 43 6.54 -16.25 24.97
C GLN A 43 6.65 -15.05 25.91
N THR A 44 7.83 -14.43 26.03
CA THR A 44 8.02 -13.20 26.80
C THR A 44 7.23 -12.04 26.20
N LEU A 45 7.24 -11.90 24.87
CA LEU A 45 6.51 -10.84 24.18
C LEU A 45 4.99 -10.95 24.39
N TYR A 46 4.41 -12.15 24.26
CA TYR A 46 2.97 -12.35 24.36
C TYR A 46 2.47 -12.67 25.78
N GLY A 47 3.38 -13.03 26.69
CA GLY A 47 3.08 -13.46 28.07
C GLY A 47 3.21 -12.37 29.12
N ALA A 48 3.66 -11.17 28.76
CA ALA A 48 3.70 -10.02 29.68
C ALA A 48 2.30 -9.74 30.26
N GLN A 49 2.21 -9.46 31.56
CA GLN A 49 0.93 -9.07 32.17
C GLN A 49 0.64 -7.58 31.90
N PRO A 50 -0.60 -7.22 31.53
CA PRO A 50 -0.97 -5.82 31.39
C PRO A 50 -0.94 -5.11 32.75
N ALA A 51 -0.65 -3.82 32.75
CA ALA A 51 -0.91 -2.99 33.92
C ALA A 51 -2.42 -2.94 34.16
N GLU A 52 -2.84 -2.87 35.43
CA GLU A 52 -4.26 -2.76 35.76
C GLU A 52 -4.88 -1.55 35.04
N PRO A 53 -6.07 -1.72 34.43
CA PRO A 53 -6.73 -0.62 33.75
C PRO A 53 -7.08 0.49 34.76
N PRO A 54 -6.95 1.78 34.39
CA PRO A 54 -7.34 2.87 35.28
C PRO A 54 -8.82 2.75 35.68
N GLN A 55 -9.13 3.09 36.94
CA GLN A 55 -10.50 3.01 37.46
C GLN A 55 -11.45 3.95 36.72
N ARG A 56 -12.65 3.47 36.41
CA ARG A 56 -13.68 4.16 35.62
C ARG A 56 -14.07 5.49 36.30
N PRO A 57 -14.04 6.65 35.61
CA PRO A 57 -14.89 7.77 35.98
C PRO A 57 -16.36 7.36 35.79
N ALA A 58 -17.27 7.78 36.68
CA ALA A 58 -18.69 7.47 36.54
C ALA A 58 -19.21 7.92 35.16
N ALA A 59 -19.79 7.00 34.38
CA ALA A 59 -20.25 7.27 33.04
C ALA A 59 -21.35 8.33 33.04
N SER A 60 -21.16 9.41 32.26
CA SER A 60 -22.27 10.25 31.81
C SER A 60 -23.09 9.43 30.81
N GLY A 61 -24.31 9.07 31.21
CA GLY A 61 -25.19 8.19 30.45
C GLY A 61 -25.43 8.68 29.04
N VAL A 62 -24.86 7.98 28.06
CA VAL A 62 -25.34 8.04 26.68
C VAL A 62 -26.50 7.04 26.59
N SER A 63 -27.71 7.57 26.41
CA SER A 63 -28.92 6.77 26.22
C SER A 63 -28.76 5.86 25.01
N ALA A 64 -28.84 4.56 25.22
CA ALA A 64 -28.91 3.56 24.16
C ALA A 64 -30.21 3.77 23.37
N THR A 65 -30.12 4.38 22.19
CA THR A 65 -31.18 4.30 21.20
C THR A 65 -31.01 2.98 20.46
N SER A 66 -31.77 1.96 20.88
CA SER A 66 -31.88 0.69 20.15
C SER A 66 -32.50 0.96 18.78
N SER A 67 -31.68 1.04 17.74
CA SER A 67 -32.15 1.00 16.36
C SER A 67 -32.29 -0.46 15.90
N SER A 68 -33.10 -0.69 14.88
CA SER A 68 -33.26 -2.01 14.24
C SER A 68 -31.97 -2.60 13.65
N ASP A 69 -30.90 -1.80 13.54
CA ASP A 69 -29.65 -2.19 12.88
C ASP A 69 -28.71 -3.01 13.77
N ASP A 70 -28.91 -2.99 15.10
CA ASP A 70 -28.20 -3.86 16.03
C ASP A 70 -28.49 -5.36 15.75
N GLU A 71 -29.63 -5.70 15.17
CA GLU A 71 -30.03 -7.10 14.88
C GLU A 71 -29.05 -7.82 13.93
N CYS A 72 -28.41 -7.12 13.00
CA CYS A 72 -27.55 -7.75 11.98
C CYS A 72 -26.24 -8.30 12.57
N MET A 73 -25.65 -7.62 13.56
CA MET A 73 -24.47 -8.08 14.27
C MET A 73 -24.75 -9.40 15.01
N PHE A 74 -25.95 -9.55 15.57
CA PHE A 74 -26.38 -10.70 16.37
C PHE A 74 -27.10 -11.81 15.59
N ALA A 75 -27.44 -11.57 14.32
CA ALA A 75 -28.14 -12.54 13.49
C ALA A 75 -27.33 -13.84 13.31
N SER A 76 -28.01 -14.95 13.03
CA SER A 76 -27.32 -16.16 12.62
C SER A 76 -26.47 -15.93 11.38
N ILE A 77 -25.31 -16.56 11.32
CA ILE A 77 -24.45 -16.59 10.15
C ILE A 77 -25.20 -17.30 9.03
N THR A 78 -25.22 -16.67 7.87
CA THR A 78 -25.89 -17.19 6.67
C THR A 78 -24.93 -18.02 5.81
N ALA A 79 -25.49 -18.91 4.98
CA ALA A 79 -24.73 -19.67 4.00
C ALA A 79 -23.98 -18.76 3.01
N GLU A 80 -24.59 -17.63 2.62
CA GLU A 80 -23.99 -16.65 1.72
C GLU A 80 -22.75 -15.99 2.35
N GLU A 81 -22.82 -15.56 3.61
CA GLU A 81 -21.65 -14.99 4.31
C GLU A 81 -20.48 -15.97 4.36
N LEU A 82 -20.77 -17.23 4.70
CA LEU A 82 -19.78 -18.31 4.71
C LEU A 82 -19.17 -18.52 3.32
N HIS A 83 -20.02 -18.64 2.29
CA HIS A 83 -19.59 -18.92 0.93
C HIS A 83 -18.72 -17.80 0.35
N VAL A 84 -19.05 -16.53 0.62
CA VAL A 84 -18.20 -15.40 0.21
C VAL A 84 -16.84 -15.45 0.91
N CYS A 85 -16.76 -15.89 2.16
CA CYS A 85 -15.50 -16.06 2.87
C CYS A 85 -14.67 -17.25 2.33
N ILE A 86 -15.31 -18.36 1.99
CA ILE A 86 -14.65 -19.52 1.35
C ILE A 86 -14.05 -19.11 0.00
N LYS A 87 -14.78 -18.37 -0.83
CA LYS A 87 -14.29 -17.83 -2.12
C LYS A 87 -13.05 -16.94 -1.99
N LYS A 88 -12.85 -16.30 -0.83
CA LYS A 88 -11.68 -15.46 -0.54
C LYS A 88 -10.46 -16.26 -0.06
N LEU A 89 -10.60 -17.54 0.27
CA LEU A 89 -9.48 -18.39 0.64
C LEU A 89 -8.53 -18.56 -0.57
N LYS A 90 -7.22 -18.58 -0.27
CA LYS A 90 -6.18 -18.76 -1.29
C LYS A 90 -5.63 -20.19 -1.18
N ARG A 91 -5.58 -20.89 -2.30
CA ARG A 91 -4.99 -22.23 -2.43
C ARG A 91 -3.47 -22.22 -2.18
N GLY A 92 -2.95 -23.37 -1.75
CA GLY A 92 -1.51 -23.58 -1.54
C GLY A 92 -0.92 -22.74 -0.40
N LYS A 93 -1.76 -22.37 0.59
CA LYS A 93 -1.31 -21.72 1.82
C LYS A 93 -1.01 -22.77 2.88
N SER A 94 -0.09 -22.44 3.79
CA SER A 94 0.26 -23.31 4.91
C SER A 94 -0.96 -23.56 5.80
N PRO A 95 -1.24 -24.82 6.17
CA PRO A 95 -2.30 -25.15 7.13
C PRO A 95 -1.92 -24.70 8.54
N GLY A 96 -2.91 -24.69 9.44
CA GLY A 96 -2.69 -24.53 10.87
C GLY A 96 -2.04 -25.76 11.50
N ILE A 97 -2.00 -25.79 12.83
CA ILE A 97 -1.45 -26.93 13.60
C ILE A 97 -2.27 -28.21 13.42
N ASP A 98 -3.55 -28.07 13.07
CA ASP A 98 -4.51 -29.15 12.80
C ASP A 98 -4.30 -29.85 11.44
N GLY A 99 -3.44 -29.30 10.57
CA GLY A 99 -3.19 -29.83 9.23
C GLY A 99 -4.31 -29.55 8.22
N VAL A 100 -5.41 -28.89 8.62
CA VAL A 100 -6.52 -28.56 7.71
C VAL A 100 -6.09 -27.44 6.77
N SER A 101 -6.13 -27.72 5.47
CA SER A 101 -5.73 -26.78 4.43
C SER A 101 -6.91 -25.98 3.88
N ALA A 102 -6.61 -24.81 3.31
CA ALA A 102 -7.61 -24.02 2.60
C ALA A 102 -8.20 -24.78 1.40
N ASP A 103 -7.37 -25.57 0.70
CA ASP A 103 -7.79 -26.41 -0.43
C ASP A 103 -8.87 -27.43 -0.01
N MET A 104 -8.66 -28.13 1.11
CA MET A 104 -9.67 -29.07 1.67
C MET A 104 -11.01 -28.38 1.97
N THR A 105 -10.97 -27.13 2.45
CA THR A 105 -12.20 -26.39 2.77
C THR A 105 -12.92 -25.91 1.51
N ILE A 106 -12.15 -25.48 0.49
CA ILE A 106 -12.69 -25.06 -0.81
C ILE A 106 -13.34 -26.27 -1.53
N ASP A 107 -12.66 -27.42 -1.50
CA ASP A 107 -13.08 -28.63 -2.22
C ASP A 107 -14.07 -29.51 -1.43
N GLY A 108 -14.35 -29.17 -0.17
CA GLY A 108 -15.18 -29.98 0.72
C GLY A 108 -16.68 -30.03 0.40
N GLY A 109 -17.14 -29.25 -0.58
CA GLY A 109 -18.53 -29.25 -1.07
C GLY A 109 -19.58 -28.83 -0.03
N ASP A 110 -20.85 -28.96 -0.41
CA ASP A 110 -22.00 -28.46 0.38
C ASP A 110 -22.08 -29.12 1.75
N LEU A 111 -21.80 -30.43 1.84
CA LEU A 111 -21.83 -31.17 3.11
C LEU A 111 -20.88 -30.57 4.16
N LEU A 112 -19.64 -30.24 3.78
CA LEU A 112 -18.71 -29.59 4.71
C LEU A 112 -19.18 -28.17 5.04
N HIS A 113 -19.66 -27.43 4.04
CA HIS A 113 -20.07 -26.04 4.22
C HIS A 113 -21.29 -25.93 5.14
N ASP A 114 -22.25 -26.84 5.05
CA ASP A 114 -23.41 -26.93 5.94
C ASP A 114 -23.00 -27.28 7.38
N CYS A 115 -22.08 -28.23 7.55
CA CYS A 115 -21.50 -28.55 8.86
C CYS A 115 -20.77 -27.34 9.47
N LEU A 116 -19.98 -26.62 8.67
CA LEU A 116 -19.31 -25.39 9.11
C LEU A 116 -20.31 -24.29 9.47
N LEU A 117 -21.39 -24.15 8.72
CA LEU A 117 -22.44 -23.17 9.01
C LEU A 117 -23.11 -23.46 10.35
N GLN A 118 -23.45 -24.71 10.62
CA GLN A 118 -24.02 -25.13 11.90
C GLN A 118 -23.03 -24.92 13.04
N LEU A 119 -21.76 -25.30 12.84
CA LEU A 119 -20.70 -25.09 13.82
C LEU A 119 -20.53 -23.61 14.16
N PHE A 120 -20.41 -22.75 13.14
CA PHE A 120 -20.19 -21.31 13.33
C PHE A 120 -21.38 -20.63 14.02
N ASN A 121 -22.61 -21.04 13.71
CA ASN A 121 -23.79 -20.55 14.43
C ASN A 121 -23.82 -21.01 15.89
N ARG A 122 -23.42 -22.25 16.18
CA ARG A 122 -23.27 -22.73 17.56
C ARG A 122 -22.18 -21.96 18.30
N MET A 123 -21.03 -21.71 17.67
CA MET A 123 -19.95 -20.90 18.24
C MET A 123 -20.43 -19.50 18.57
N LEU A 124 -21.09 -18.82 17.63
CA LEU A 124 -21.67 -17.48 17.85
C LEU A 124 -22.69 -17.46 18.99
N ALA A 125 -23.42 -18.56 19.19
CA ALA A 125 -24.40 -18.67 20.25
C ALA A 125 -23.82 -19.02 21.63
N THR A 126 -22.61 -19.58 21.69
CA THR A 126 -22.02 -20.13 22.92
C THR A 126 -20.63 -19.55 23.17
N SER A 127 -19.58 -20.16 22.59
CA SER A 127 -18.20 -19.75 22.78
C SER A 127 -17.30 -20.25 21.65
N PHE A 128 -16.13 -19.62 21.51
CA PHE A 128 -15.09 -20.04 20.58
C PHE A 128 -14.31 -21.26 21.14
N PRO A 129 -14.18 -22.37 20.39
CA PRO A 129 -13.47 -23.56 20.85
C PRO A 129 -11.97 -23.33 21.08
N GLU A 130 -11.42 -23.88 22.16
CA GLU A 130 -9.98 -23.78 22.47
C GLU A 130 -9.11 -24.45 21.38
N CYS A 131 -9.56 -25.55 20.78
CA CYS A 131 -8.84 -26.21 19.69
C CYS A 131 -8.62 -25.31 18.46
N LEU A 132 -9.48 -24.30 18.25
CA LEU A 132 -9.36 -23.33 17.17
C LEU A 132 -8.48 -22.12 17.55
N SER A 133 -8.02 -22.04 18.81
CA SER A 133 -7.29 -20.89 19.36
C SER A 133 -5.76 -21.03 19.29
N VAL A 134 -5.25 -22.16 18.78
CA VAL A 134 -3.80 -22.43 18.72
C VAL A 134 -3.19 -21.96 17.41
N GLY A 135 -2.32 -20.96 17.46
CA GLY A 135 -1.58 -20.42 16.33
C GLY A 135 -0.17 -21.00 16.18
N MET A 136 0.33 -21.03 14.94
CA MET A 136 1.70 -21.45 14.64
C MET A 136 2.53 -20.25 14.19
N ILE A 137 3.50 -19.83 15.01
CA ILE A 137 4.37 -18.68 14.76
C ILE A 137 5.56 -19.09 13.90
N THR A 138 5.83 -18.33 12.84
CA THR A 138 7.10 -18.41 12.09
C THR A 138 7.81 -17.06 12.15
N ALA A 139 9.07 -17.06 12.58
CA ALA A 139 9.89 -15.86 12.61
C ALA A 139 10.30 -15.42 11.19
N VAL A 140 10.01 -14.17 10.84
CA VAL A 140 10.39 -13.55 9.57
C VAL A 140 11.33 -12.39 9.84
N PHE A 141 12.55 -12.48 9.34
CA PHE A 141 13.56 -11.45 9.50
C PHE A 141 13.14 -10.13 8.85
N LYS A 142 13.24 -9.02 9.59
CA LYS A 142 12.90 -7.67 9.13
C LYS A 142 14.14 -6.92 8.64
N SER A 143 15.11 -6.68 9.51
CA SER A 143 16.32 -5.87 9.25
C SER A 143 17.26 -5.91 10.46
N GLY A 144 18.54 -5.57 10.31
CA GLY A 144 19.48 -5.50 11.44
C GLY A 144 20.30 -6.78 11.59
N GLU A 145 20.64 -7.14 12.83
CA GLU A 145 21.41 -8.36 13.11
C GLU A 145 20.49 -9.59 13.14
N LYS A 146 20.90 -10.68 12.49
CA LYS A 146 20.10 -11.92 12.38
C LYS A 146 20.09 -12.76 13.67
N SER A 147 20.99 -12.51 14.60
CA SER A 147 21.05 -13.16 15.93
C SER A 147 20.04 -12.56 16.92
N ASP A 148 19.59 -11.32 16.69
CA ASP A 148 18.68 -10.61 17.61
C ASP A 148 17.22 -10.85 17.23
N MET A 149 16.46 -11.45 18.14
CA MET A 149 15.03 -11.73 17.95
C MET A 149 14.14 -10.48 17.86
N SER A 150 14.60 -9.32 18.33
CA SER A 150 13.89 -8.05 18.18
C SER A 150 13.77 -7.62 16.70
N ASN A 151 14.65 -8.14 15.84
CA ASN A 151 14.68 -7.91 14.41
C ASN A 151 13.80 -8.87 13.60
N TYR A 152 13.06 -9.75 14.26
CA TYR A 152 12.13 -10.69 13.65
C TYR A 152 10.68 -10.33 13.92
N ARG A 153 9.81 -10.61 12.95
CA ARG A 153 8.35 -10.54 13.11
C ARG A 153 7.80 -11.95 13.18
N GLY A 154 7.04 -12.26 14.22
CA GLY A 154 6.33 -13.53 14.34
C GLY A 154 5.06 -13.51 13.47
N ILE A 155 5.04 -14.23 12.36
CA ILE A 155 3.82 -14.43 11.57
C ILE A 155 3.08 -15.64 12.12
N THR A 156 1.88 -15.45 12.63
CA THR A 156 1.06 -16.55 13.15
C THR A 156 0.10 -17.08 12.08
N VAL A 157 0.12 -18.40 11.88
CA VAL A 157 -0.84 -19.12 11.05
C VAL A 157 -1.79 -19.89 11.97
N GLY A 158 -3.06 -19.50 11.99
CA GLY A 158 -4.10 -20.20 12.74
C GLY A 158 -4.86 -21.23 11.91
N PRO A 159 -5.74 -22.02 12.55
CA PRO A 159 -6.64 -22.97 11.89
C PRO A 159 -7.51 -22.30 10.81
N VAL A 160 -7.79 -23.01 9.72
CA VAL A 160 -8.55 -22.44 8.59
C VAL A 160 -9.99 -22.11 9.00
N PHE A 161 -10.60 -22.92 9.86
CA PHE A 161 -11.96 -22.67 10.35
C PHE A 161 -12.01 -21.46 11.29
N ALA A 162 -11.01 -21.30 12.17
CA ALA A 162 -10.85 -20.09 12.98
C ALA A 162 -10.75 -18.83 12.12
N LYS A 163 -9.97 -18.92 11.03
CA LYS A 163 -9.80 -17.84 10.07
C LYS A 163 -11.11 -17.51 9.34
N LEU A 164 -11.84 -18.51 8.86
CA LEU A 164 -13.13 -18.30 8.19
C LEU A 164 -14.15 -17.62 9.12
N PHE A 165 -14.25 -18.10 10.35
CA PHE A 165 -15.10 -17.51 11.36
C PHE A 165 -14.71 -16.04 11.63
N ALA A 166 -13.41 -15.77 11.84
CA ALA A 166 -12.90 -14.43 12.03
C ALA A 166 -13.18 -13.49 10.84
N MET A 167 -13.17 -13.99 9.59
CA MET A 167 -13.53 -13.21 8.41
C MET A 167 -15.00 -12.80 8.39
N ILE A 168 -15.89 -13.65 8.90
CA ILE A 168 -17.33 -13.33 8.98
C ILE A 168 -17.55 -12.25 10.05
N ILE A 169 -17.02 -12.46 11.25
CA ILE A 169 -17.13 -11.50 12.36
C ILE A 169 -16.50 -10.16 12.00
N GLU A 170 -15.33 -10.17 11.35
CA GLU A 170 -14.67 -8.94 10.88
C GLU A 170 -15.54 -8.13 9.94
N ARG A 171 -16.20 -8.78 8.98
CA ARG A 171 -17.05 -8.09 8.01
C ARG A 171 -18.25 -7.43 8.67
N ARG A 172 -18.87 -8.10 9.64
CA ARG A 172 -19.99 -7.55 10.42
C ARG A 172 -19.53 -6.35 11.23
N LEU A 173 -18.44 -6.51 11.99
CA LEU A 173 -17.88 -5.43 12.82
C LEU A 173 -17.41 -4.24 11.98
N ALA A 174 -16.79 -4.48 10.82
CA ALA A 174 -16.35 -3.44 9.92
C ALA A 174 -17.53 -2.67 9.28
N SER A 175 -18.60 -3.35 8.87
CA SER A 175 -19.81 -2.68 8.36
C SER A 175 -20.45 -1.82 9.44
N TRP A 176 -20.66 -2.41 10.63
CA TRP A 176 -21.21 -1.72 11.78
C TRP A 176 -20.39 -0.46 12.14
N ALA A 177 -19.05 -0.56 12.13
CA ALA A 177 -18.17 0.54 12.49
C ALA A 177 -18.22 1.71 11.48
N GLU A 178 -18.43 1.42 10.19
CA GLU A 178 -18.60 2.44 9.16
C GLU A 178 -19.98 3.10 9.26
N GLU A 179 -21.03 2.30 9.47
CA GLU A 179 -22.42 2.77 9.60
C GLU A 179 -22.62 3.69 10.81
N HIS A 180 -21.98 3.36 11.93
CA HIS A 180 -22.04 4.15 13.18
C HIS A 180 -21.03 5.30 13.21
N GLY A 181 -20.19 5.46 12.18
CA GLY A 181 -19.24 6.56 12.08
C GLY A 181 -18.16 6.57 13.18
N VAL A 182 -17.86 5.44 13.81
CA VAL A 182 -16.87 5.34 14.91
C VAL A 182 -15.42 5.29 14.41
N LYS A 183 -15.22 5.17 13.09
CA LYS A 183 -13.90 5.20 12.45
C LYS A 183 -13.42 6.63 12.27
N ALA A 184 -12.20 6.92 12.73
CA ALA A 184 -11.53 8.18 12.48
C ALA A 184 -11.50 8.52 10.97
N ARG A 185 -11.74 9.78 10.64
CA ARG A 185 -11.70 10.29 9.27
C ARG A 185 -10.30 10.17 8.67
N GLY A 186 -9.26 10.40 9.48
CA GLY A 186 -7.85 10.23 9.12
C GLY A 186 -7.38 8.77 9.02
N GLN A 187 -8.18 7.77 9.42
CA GLN A 187 -7.80 6.36 9.34
C GLN A 187 -8.04 5.77 7.95
N ALA A 188 -6.96 5.27 7.35
CA ALA A 188 -6.95 4.59 6.06
C ALA A 188 -6.45 3.14 6.10
N GLY A 189 -5.85 2.71 7.23
CA GLY A 189 -5.30 1.37 7.38
C GLY A 189 -6.39 0.31 7.43
N PHE A 190 -6.24 -0.75 6.65
CA PHE A 190 -7.14 -1.91 6.63
C PHE A 190 -8.62 -1.57 6.38
N ARG A 191 -8.91 -0.40 5.80
CA ARG A 191 -10.26 0.09 5.55
C ARG A 191 -10.65 -0.10 4.09
N LYS A 192 -11.87 -0.61 3.84
CA LYS A 192 -12.34 -0.91 2.48
C LYS A 192 -12.42 0.38 1.66
N ASN A 193 -11.90 0.34 0.42
CA ASN A 193 -11.84 1.48 -0.51
C ASN A 193 -10.82 2.58 -0.17
N TYR A 194 -9.94 2.36 0.80
CA TYR A 194 -8.81 3.24 1.13
C TYR A 194 -7.50 2.63 0.60
N ARG A 195 -6.53 3.48 0.23
CA ARG A 195 -5.21 3.08 -0.27
C ARG A 195 -4.12 3.88 0.43
N THR A 196 -2.91 3.33 0.49
CA THR A 196 -1.72 4.06 0.96
C THR A 196 -1.51 5.37 0.20
N THR A 197 -1.80 5.37 -1.10
CA THR A 197 -1.64 6.52 -1.98
C THR A 197 -2.61 7.66 -1.67
N ASP A 198 -3.72 7.38 -0.98
CA ASP A 198 -4.67 8.41 -0.52
C ASP A 198 -4.02 9.29 0.56
N ASN A 199 -3.39 8.69 1.57
CA ASN A 199 -2.68 9.45 2.60
C ASN A 199 -1.45 10.18 2.04
N ILE A 200 -0.73 9.59 1.08
CA ILE A 200 0.38 10.25 0.37
C ILE A 200 -0.13 11.47 -0.41
N PHE A 201 -1.28 11.35 -1.08
CA PHE A 201 -1.92 12.45 -1.79
C PHE A 201 -2.39 13.56 -0.84
N ILE A 202 -3.06 13.21 0.26
CA ILE A 202 -3.52 14.17 1.27
C ILE A 202 -2.33 14.95 1.85
N LEU A 203 -1.27 14.26 2.28
CA LEU A 203 -0.06 14.90 2.80
C LEU A 203 0.58 15.83 1.77
N ARG A 204 0.69 15.40 0.50
CA ARG A 204 1.18 16.25 -0.60
C ARG A 204 0.32 17.51 -0.73
N SER A 205 -1.00 17.38 -0.76
CA SER A 205 -1.93 18.50 -0.92
C SER A 205 -1.83 19.50 0.23
N LEU A 206 -1.69 19.01 1.47
CA LEU A 206 -1.47 19.86 2.65
C LEU A 206 -0.14 20.62 2.58
N ILE A 207 0.94 19.95 2.16
CA ILE A 207 2.25 20.60 1.95
C ILE A 207 2.15 21.70 0.88
N GLU A 208 1.47 21.42 -0.24
CA GLU A 208 1.27 22.38 -1.33
C GLU A 208 0.44 23.58 -0.87
N LYS A 209 -0.65 23.33 -0.12
CA LYS A 209 -1.51 24.36 0.47
C LYS A 209 -0.70 25.30 1.37
N GLN A 210 0.12 24.76 2.28
CA GLN A 210 0.94 25.60 3.16
C GLN A 210 1.98 26.41 2.37
N LYS A 211 2.64 25.82 1.37
CA LYS A 211 3.57 26.55 0.50
C LYS A 211 2.91 27.73 -0.24
N GLN A 212 1.65 27.58 -0.65
CA GLN A 212 0.87 28.67 -1.26
C GLN A 212 0.44 29.73 -0.25
N ALA A 213 0.06 29.33 0.97
CA ALA A 213 -0.28 30.27 2.04
C ALA A 213 0.87 31.24 2.33
N ARG A 214 2.13 30.81 2.17
CA ARG A 214 3.32 31.68 2.22
C ARG A 214 3.22 32.90 1.29
N GLN A 215 2.73 32.71 0.07
CA GLN A 215 2.61 33.78 -0.92
C GLN A 215 1.56 34.82 -0.50
N LYS A 216 0.63 34.42 0.37
CA LYS A 216 -0.43 35.26 0.95
C LYS A 216 -0.08 35.77 2.35
N GLY A 217 1.19 35.68 2.77
CA GLY A 217 1.66 36.17 4.08
C GLY A 217 1.58 35.17 5.24
N GLY A 218 1.16 33.93 5.00
CA GLY A 218 1.15 32.86 6.01
C GLY A 218 2.54 32.27 6.30
N SER A 219 2.63 31.36 7.29
CA SER A 219 3.90 30.76 7.74
C SER A 219 4.66 30.04 6.62
N GLY A 220 3.93 29.42 5.69
CA GLY A 220 4.51 28.62 4.61
C GLY A 220 5.03 27.25 5.05
N LYS A 221 4.66 26.80 6.26
CA LYS A 221 5.23 25.62 6.92
C LYS A 221 4.13 24.63 7.31
N LEU A 222 4.46 23.35 7.19
CA LEU A 222 3.69 22.25 7.77
C LEU A 222 4.60 21.45 8.70
N TYR A 223 4.22 21.37 9.96
CA TYR A 223 4.96 20.65 10.99
C TYR A 223 4.36 19.26 11.12
N CYS A 224 5.14 18.21 10.81
CA CYS A 224 4.68 16.83 10.87
C CYS A 224 5.52 16.02 11.86
N CYS A 225 4.88 15.32 12.80
CA CYS A 225 5.53 14.27 13.58
C CYS A 225 5.07 12.91 13.07
N PHE A 226 6.01 12.10 12.55
CA PHE A 226 5.77 10.73 12.15
C PHE A 226 6.06 9.82 13.33
N VAL A 227 5.01 9.20 13.88
CA VAL A 227 5.06 8.41 15.10
C VAL A 227 5.09 6.93 14.75
N ASP A 228 6.02 6.19 15.39
CA ASP A 228 6.15 4.73 15.31
C ASP A 228 5.82 4.16 16.69
N PHE A 229 4.85 3.24 16.77
CA PHE A 229 4.52 2.55 18.03
C PHE A 229 5.37 1.29 18.20
N LYS A 230 5.87 1.05 19.42
CA LYS A 230 6.63 -0.17 19.74
C LYS A 230 5.69 -1.38 19.77
N LYS A 231 5.85 -2.25 18.77
CA LYS A 231 5.15 -3.56 18.69
C LYS A 231 3.63 -3.43 18.88
N ALA A 232 3.02 -2.42 18.26
CA ALA A 232 1.65 -1.97 18.57
C ALA A 232 0.60 -3.08 18.61
N PHE A 233 0.64 -4.03 17.67
CA PHE A 233 -0.30 -5.15 17.63
C PHE A 233 -0.07 -6.16 18.76
N ASP A 234 1.18 -6.35 19.17
CA ASP A 234 1.58 -7.36 20.15
C ASP A 234 1.33 -6.91 21.60
N THR A 235 1.21 -5.59 21.80
CA THR A 235 1.17 -4.97 23.14
C THR A 235 -0.19 -4.41 23.54
N VAL A 236 -1.24 -4.56 22.71
CA VAL A 236 -2.60 -4.12 23.07
C VAL A 236 -3.10 -4.87 24.31
N PRO A 237 -3.44 -4.18 25.41
CA PRO A 237 -4.08 -4.82 26.56
C PRO A 237 -5.51 -5.21 26.21
N ARG A 238 -5.81 -6.51 26.26
CA ARG A 238 -7.12 -7.05 25.86
C ARG A 238 -8.27 -6.48 26.70
N ALA A 239 -8.06 -6.32 28.01
CA ALA A 239 -9.06 -5.74 28.90
C ALA A 239 -9.46 -4.31 28.46
N LEU A 240 -8.48 -3.46 28.13
CA LEU A 240 -8.75 -2.11 27.62
C LEU A 240 -9.39 -2.15 26.23
N LEU A 241 -8.97 -3.07 25.35
CA LEU A 241 -9.61 -3.24 24.05
C LEU A 241 -11.11 -3.55 24.21
N TRP A 242 -11.48 -4.43 25.15
CA TRP A 242 -12.88 -4.75 25.42
C TRP A 242 -13.65 -3.52 25.92
N GLN A 243 -13.08 -2.75 26.84
CA GLN A 243 -13.69 -1.51 27.32
C GLN A 243 -13.90 -0.51 26.18
N VAL A 244 -12.90 -0.33 25.30
CA VAL A 244 -13.04 0.54 24.12
C VAL A 244 -14.17 0.07 23.21
N LEU A 245 -14.29 -1.23 22.95
CA LEU A 245 -15.38 -1.76 22.14
C LEU A 245 -16.75 -1.50 22.80
N GLU A 246 -16.87 -1.71 24.11
CA GLU A 246 -18.09 -1.42 24.88
C GLU A 246 -18.46 0.07 24.81
N ASP A 247 -17.49 0.97 25.01
CA ASP A 247 -17.67 2.42 24.96
C ASP A 247 -18.06 2.92 23.57
N LEU A 248 -17.62 2.23 22.50
CA LEU A 248 -18.04 2.49 21.14
C LEU A 248 -19.47 1.98 20.84
N GLY A 249 -20.04 1.15 21.71
CA GLY A 249 -21.37 0.55 21.55
C GLY A 249 -21.36 -0.90 21.04
N VAL A 250 -20.19 -1.55 20.89
CA VAL A 250 -20.13 -2.98 20.57
C VAL A 250 -20.46 -3.79 21.81
N GLN A 251 -21.64 -4.37 21.86
CA GLN A 251 -22.15 -5.09 23.03
C GLN A 251 -22.70 -6.47 22.66
N GLY A 252 -23.25 -7.19 23.64
CA GLY A 252 -23.94 -8.47 23.44
C GLY A 252 -23.05 -9.60 22.88
N ARG A 253 -23.67 -10.54 22.16
CA ARG A 253 -23.00 -11.79 21.74
C ARG A 253 -21.79 -11.57 20.84
N VAL A 254 -21.75 -10.50 20.05
CA VAL A 254 -20.59 -10.22 19.20
C VAL A 254 -19.37 -9.87 20.04
N LEU A 255 -19.54 -9.06 21.08
CA LEU A 255 -18.45 -8.78 22.00
C LEU A 255 -18.02 -10.04 22.75
N ASP A 256 -18.99 -10.85 23.21
CA ASP A 256 -18.71 -12.08 23.95
C ASP A 256 -17.93 -13.10 23.11
N ILE A 257 -18.31 -13.28 21.84
CA ILE A 257 -17.59 -14.20 20.96
C ILE A 257 -16.20 -13.67 20.61
N ILE A 258 -16.03 -12.36 20.44
CA ILE A 258 -14.71 -11.74 20.26
C ILE A 258 -13.85 -11.99 21.51
N LYS A 259 -14.36 -11.72 22.72
CA LYS A 259 -13.66 -12.01 23.98
C LYS A 259 -13.28 -13.50 24.06
N SER A 260 -14.21 -14.40 23.73
CA SER A 260 -14.00 -15.84 23.75
C SER A 260 -12.92 -16.31 22.76
N MET A 261 -12.83 -15.71 21.57
CA MET A 261 -11.74 -15.97 20.62
C MET A 261 -10.35 -15.69 21.20
N TYR A 262 -10.25 -14.79 22.17
CA TYR A 262 -8.98 -14.40 22.81
C TYR A 262 -8.76 -15.01 24.20
N ALA A 263 -9.77 -15.63 24.81
CA ALA A 263 -9.69 -16.16 26.18
C ALA A 263 -8.64 -17.27 26.35
N HIS A 264 -8.49 -18.11 25.33
CA HIS A 264 -7.57 -19.26 25.33
C HIS A 264 -6.51 -19.16 24.23
N ASP A 265 -6.19 -17.94 23.81
CA ASP A 265 -5.21 -17.71 22.75
C ASP A 265 -3.84 -18.30 23.13
N SER A 266 -3.32 -19.14 22.26
CA SER A 266 -2.09 -19.90 22.51
C SER A 266 -1.31 -20.04 21.21
N ALA A 267 0.00 -20.21 21.30
CA ALA A 267 0.84 -20.36 20.12
C ALA A 267 1.98 -21.36 20.34
N ALA A 268 2.50 -21.88 19.22
CA ALA A 268 3.74 -22.65 19.17
C ALA A 268 4.64 -22.09 18.06
N VAL A 269 5.96 -22.06 18.28
CA VAL A 269 6.95 -21.60 17.30
C VAL A 269 7.30 -22.76 16.36
N ARG A 270 7.34 -22.49 15.06
CA ARG A 270 7.80 -23.43 14.03
C ARG A 270 9.12 -22.97 13.43
N THR A 271 10.11 -23.85 13.46
CA THR A 271 11.40 -23.68 12.79
C THR A 271 11.67 -24.87 11.85
N SER A 272 12.87 -24.94 11.28
CA SER A 272 13.35 -26.14 10.59
C SER A 272 13.59 -27.33 11.52
N GLU A 273 13.76 -27.09 12.82
CA GLU A 273 14.02 -28.12 13.84
C GLU A 273 12.72 -28.83 14.28
N GLY A 274 11.58 -28.19 14.07
CA GLY A 274 10.28 -28.74 14.44
C GLY A 274 9.33 -27.67 14.98
N LEU A 275 8.45 -28.12 15.87
CA LEU A 275 7.49 -27.27 16.58
C LEU A 275 7.87 -27.19 18.06
N SER A 276 7.79 -26.01 18.66
CA SER A 276 7.95 -25.85 20.11
C SER A 276 6.74 -26.40 20.87
N GLU A 277 6.87 -26.48 22.19
CA GLU A 277 5.72 -26.56 23.08
C GLU A 277 4.80 -25.33 22.92
N ILE A 278 3.52 -25.54 23.20
CA ILE A 278 2.49 -24.49 23.17
C ILE A 278 2.64 -23.61 24.43
N PHE A 279 2.50 -22.30 24.26
CA PHE A 279 2.46 -21.32 25.34
C PHE A 279 1.25 -20.38 25.17
N ARG A 280 0.80 -19.78 26.28
CA ARG A 280 -0.33 -18.83 26.30
C ARG A 280 0.10 -17.46 25.76
N CYS A 281 -0.80 -16.85 24.99
CA CYS A 281 -0.70 -15.46 24.56
C CYS A 281 -1.74 -14.64 25.32
N LEU A 282 -1.28 -13.73 26.19
CA LEU A 282 -2.14 -12.94 27.09
C LEU A 282 -2.36 -11.51 26.59
N MET A 283 -1.46 -11.03 25.74
CA MET A 283 -1.44 -9.65 25.21
C MET A 283 -1.60 -9.61 23.70
N GLY A 284 -1.95 -8.42 23.22
CA GLY A 284 -2.01 -8.12 21.80
C GLY A 284 -3.23 -8.69 21.08
N VAL A 285 -3.38 -8.24 19.84
CA VAL A 285 -4.30 -8.80 18.86
C VAL A 285 -3.59 -9.86 18.02
N LYS A 286 -4.29 -10.91 17.58
CA LYS A 286 -3.68 -12.05 16.89
C LYS A 286 -3.07 -11.64 15.55
N GLN A 287 -1.74 -11.58 15.42
CA GLN A 287 -1.12 -11.30 14.12
C GLN A 287 -1.51 -12.37 13.09
N GLY A 288 -1.90 -11.96 11.88
CA GLY A 288 -2.35 -12.89 10.82
C GLY A 288 -3.83 -13.30 10.90
N CYS A 289 -4.54 -12.98 11.98
CA CYS A 289 -6.00 -13.12 12.05
C CYS A 289 -6.68 -11.98 11.28
N PRO A 290 -7.68 -12.26 10.42
CA PRO A 290 -8.39 -11.24 9.65
C PRO A 290 -9.10 -10.18 10.49
N LEU A 291 -9.58 -10.51 11.70
CA LEU A 291 -10.30 -9.60 12.59
C LEU A 291 -9.39 -8.60 13.30
N SER A 292 -8.13 -8.97 13.57
CA SER A 292 -7.20 -8.18 14.39
C SER A 292 -6.94 -6.76 13.89
N PRO A 293 -6.78 -6.48 12.58
CA PRO A 293 -6.59 -5.13 12.10
C PRO A 293 -7.78 -4.20 12.37
N THR A 294 -9.01 -4.71 12.29
CA THR A 294 -10.22 -3.94 12.59
C THR A 294 -10.30 -3.61 14.08
N LEU A 295 -9.99 -4.58 14.94
CA LEU A 295 -9.90 -4.38 16.40
C LEU A 295 -8.83 -3.35 16.76
N PHE A 296 -7.62 -3.47 16.21
CA PHE A 296 -6.55 -2.51 16.43
C PHE A 296 -6.93 -1.11 15.93
N GLY A 297 -7.55 -1.02 14.74
CA GLY A 297 -8.05 0.24 14.21
C GLY A 297 -9.02 0.91 15.20
N LEU A 298 -10.06 0.20 15.64
CA LEU A 298 -11.03 0.73 16.62
C LEU A 298 -10.36 1.18 17.92
N TYR A 299 -9.30 0.49 18.34
CA TYR A 299 -8.52 0.85 19.53
C TYR A 299 -7.84 2.22 19.42
N VAL A 300 -7.29 2.54 18.23
CA VAL A 300 -6.54 3.79 18.00
C VAL A 300 -7.38 4.91 17.40
N ASP A 301 -8.53 4.61 16.79
CA ASP A 301 -9.38 5.58 16.09
C ASP A 301 -9.88 6.70 17.03
N GLY A 302 -9.99 6.45 18.34
CA GLY A 302 -10.33 7.46 19.34
C GLY A 302 -9.33 8.62 19.45
N LEU A 303 -8.10 8.48 18.93
CA LEU A 303 -7.08 9.53 18.98
C LEU A 303 -7.51 10.78 18.20
N GLU A 304 -8.18 10.63 17.06
CA GLU A 304 -8.60 11.80 16.26
C GLU A 304 -9.60 12.66 17.04
N LYS A 305 -10.58 12.02 17.68
CA LYS A 305 -11.54 12.70 18.57
C LYS A 305 -10.82 13.36 19.75
N HIS A 306 -9.90 12.66 20.40
CA HIS A 306 -9.12 13.20 21.50
C HIS A 306 -8.36 14.47 21.11
N LEU A 307 -7.72 14.50 19.93
CA LEU A 307 -7.03 15.69 19.43
C LEU A 307 -7.98 16.85 19.10
N LEU A 308 -9.13 16.56 18.50
CA LEU A 308 -10.11 17.59 18.12
C LEU A 308 -10.80 18.23 19.34
N GLU A 309 -10.90 17.50 20.46
CA GLU A 309 -11.43 18.00 21.73
C GLU A 309 -10.38 18.77 22.55
N THR A 310 -9.11 18.71 22.18
CA THR A 310 -8.05 19.48 22.82
C THR A 310 -8.21 20.97 22.54
N ALA A 311 -8.31 21.77 23.60
CA ALA A 311 -8.47 23.22 23.49
C ALA A 311 -7.28 23.87 22.76
N GLY A 312 -7.58 24.74 21.79
CA GLY A 312 -6.57 25.48 21.03
C GLY A 312 -5.84 24.66 19.97
N ILE A 313 -6.35 23.47 19.61
CA ILE A 313 -5.76 22.62 18.59
C ILE A 313 -5.55 23.38 17.26
N GLU A 314 -4.29 23.48 16.85
CA GLU A 314 -3.94 23.95 15.51
C GLU A 314 -3.63 22.75 14.61
N ALA A 315 -4.33 22.67 13.50
CA ALA A 315 -4.17 21.61 12.51
C ALA A 315 -4.36 22.18 11.10
N PRO A 316 -3.72 21.59 10.08
CA PRO A 316 -4.04 21.95 8.71
C PRO A 316 -5.48 21.55 8.38
N GLU A 317 -6.10 22.27 7.45
CA GLU A 317 -7.48 22.01 7.03
C GLU A 317 -7.60 21.69 5.55
N LEU A 318 -8.67 21.00 5.18
CA LEU A 318 -9.13 20.77 3.80
C LEU A 318 -10.61 21.13 3.71
N CYS A 319 -10.97 22.09 2.87
CA CYS A 319 -12.33 22.64 2.73
C CYS A 319 -12.94 23.04 4.08
N GLY A 320 -12.17 23.71 4.95
CA GLY A 320 -12.59 24.11 6.30
C GLY A 320 -12.67 22.97 7.32
N ILE A 321 -12.29 21.75 6.95
CA ILE A 321 -12.27 20.58 7.85
C ILE A 321 -10.85 20.38 8.37
N LEU A 322 -10.66 20.43 9.68
CA LEU A 322 -9.37 20.16 10.33
C LEU A 322 -8.91 18.71 10.09
N VAL A 323 -7.61 18.56 9.86
CA VAL A 323 -6.91 17.29 9.62
C VAL A 323 -5.72 17.19 10.58
N PRO A 324 -5.98 16.90 11.87
CA PRO A 324 -4.91 16.86 12.88
C PRO A 324 -3.99 15.65 12.71
N LEU A 325 -4.49 14.57 12.11
CA LEU A 325 -3.73 13.35 11.92
C LEU A 325 -4.04 12.61 10.61
N LEU A 326 -3.12 11.72 10.23
CA LEU A 326 -3.36 10.64 9.29
C LEU A 326 -2.90 9.32 9.92
N LEU A 327 -3.73 8.30 9.80
CA LEU A 327 -3.46 6.95 10.30
C LEU A 327 -3.46 5.96 9.13
N TYR A 328 -2.50 5.06 9.14
CA TYR A 328 -2.53 3.84 8.34
C TYR A 328 -2.12 2.68 9.24
N ALA A 329 -3.09 2.14 9.96
CA ALA A 329 -2.84 1.18 11.03
C ALA A 329 -1.94 1.77 12.12
N ASP A 330 -0.71 1.26 12.30
CA ASP A 330 0.27 1.72 13.28
C ASP A 330 1.08 2.95 12.81
N ASP A 331 1.11 3.24 11.50
CA ASP A 331 1.74 4.45 10.98
C ASP A 331 0.86 5.68 11.29
N LEU A 332 1.33 6.56 12.17
CA LEU A 332 0.65 7.81 12.55
C LEU A 332 1.46 9.03 12.10
N ILE A 333 0.76 10.04 11.56
CA ILE A 333 1.29 11.39 11.37
C ILE A 333 0.43 12.36 12.18
N LEU A 334 1.06 13.15 13.05
CA LEU A 334 0.48 14.36 13.63
C LEU A 334 0.88 15.56 12.79
N MET A 335 -0.05 16.49 12.53
CA MET A 335 0.17 17.62 11.63
C MET A 335 -0.35 18.93 12.22
N SER A 336 0.50 19.96 12.22
CA SER A 336 0.15 21.31 12.68
C SER A 336 0.68 22.40 11.74
N THR A 337 0.04 23.57 11.77
CA THR A 337 0.46 24.79 11.07
C THR A 337 1.44 25.66 11.86
N SER A 338 1.66 25.34 13.14
CA SER A 338 2.60 26.02 14.04
C SER A 338 3.43 25.03 14.89
N PRO A 339 4.61 25.44 15.39
CA PRO A 339 5.36 24.67 16.38
C PRO A 339 4.56 24.41 17.66
N GLU A 340 3.89 25.44 18.18
CA GLU A 340 3.11 25.36 19.42
C GLU A 340 1.98 24.32 19.28
N GLY A 341 1.27 24.33 18.15
CA GLY A 341 0.23 23.34 17.86
C GLY A 341 0.77 21.92 17.73
N LEU A 342 1.97 21.71 17.16
CA LEU A 342 2.55 20.37 17.09
C LEU A 342 2.95 19.85 18.48
N GLN A 343 3.48 20.72 19.35
CA GLN A 343 3.79 20.34 20.73
C GLN A 343 2.51 19.96 21.50
N GLN A 344 1.43 20.74 21.38
CA GLN A 344 0.13 20.40 21.97
C GLN A 344 -0.40 19.05 21.49
N GLN A 345 -0.24 18.73 20.20
CA GLN A 345 -0.62 17.42 19.66
C GLN A 345 0.24 16.28 20.23
N LEU A 346 1.53 16.50 20.48
CA LEU A 346 2.41 15.52 21.12
C LEU A 346 2.01 15.28 22.58
N ASP A 347 1.65 16.34 23.31
CA ASP A 347 1.21 16.24 24.70
C ASP A 347 -0.14 15.51 24.80
N ALA A 348 -1.08 15.80 23.91
CA ALA A 348 -2.34 15.07 23.80
C ALA A 348 -2.12 13.60 23.40
N LEU A 349 -1.19 13.33 22.48
CA LEU A 349 -0.80 11.95 22.15
C LEU A 349 -0.21 11.22 23.36
N ALA A 350 0.60 11.89 24.18
CA ALA A 350 1.18 11.29 25.39
C ALA A 350 0.10 10.87 26.38
N SER A 351 -0.88 11.74 26.66
CA SER A 351 -2.06 11.42 27.48
C SER A 351 -2.86 10.25 26.89
N PHE A 352 -3.13 10.26 25.58
CA PHE A 352 -3.81 9.15 24.92
C PHE A 352 -3.03 7.83 25.03
N CYS A 353 -1.72 7.87 24.85
CA CYS A 353 -0.86 6.69 24.95
C CYS A 353 -0.85 6.11 26.37
N GLU A 354 -0.86 6.96 27.40
CA GLU A 354 -0.99 6.53 28.80
C GLU A 354 -2.33 5.81 29.03
N GLN A 355 -3.44 6.41 28.59
CA GLN A 355 -4.78 5.83 28.70
C GLN A 355 -4.93 4.50 27.96
N ARG A 356 -4.24 4.36 26.81
CA ARG A 356 -4.29 3.16 25.95
C ARG A 356 -3.11 2.22 26.16
N GLN A 357 -2.23 2.48 27.15
CA GLN A 357 -0.99 1.72 27.37
C GLN A 357 -0.19 1.45 26.08
N LEU A 358 -0.18 2.43 25.16
CA LEU A 358 0.60 2.38 23.93
C LEU A 358 1.97 3.02 24.18
N THR A 359 3.03 2.43 23.64
CA THR A 359 4.39 2.95 23.79
C THR A 359 4.91 3.50 22.48
N VAL A 360 5.27 4.79 22.46
CA VAL A 360 5.94 5.43 21.32
C VAL A 360 7.40 5.01 21.24
N ASN A 361 7.86 4.75 20.02
CA ASN A 361 9.23 4.45 19.70
C ASN A 361 10.00 5.72 19.31
N LEU A 362 10.55 6.41 20.30
CA LEU A 362 11.24 7.69 20.09
C LEU A 362 12.45 7.61 19.14
N SER A 363 13.11 6.45 19.03
CA SER A 363 14.23 6.29 18.09
C SER A 363 13.79 6.29 16.62
N LYS A 364 12.54 5.92 16.35
CA LYS A 364 11.96 5.90 15.00
C LYS A 364 10.95 7.01 14.75
N THR A 365 10.43 7.61 15.81
CA THR A 365 9.54 8.77 15.73
C THR A 365 10.35 10.00 15.36
N LYS A 366 9.95 10.73 14.31
CA LYS A 366 10.71 11.85 13.76
C LYS A 366 9.81 13.03 13.45
N VAL A 367 10.33 14.24 13.64
CA VAL A 367 9.69 15.47 13.18
C VAL A 367 10.29 15.89 11.84
N VAL A 368 9.45 16.20 10.85
CA VAL A 368 9.84 16.84 9.59
C VAL A 368 9.02 18.10 9.42
N ILE A 369 9.71 19.21 9.13
CA ILE A 369 9.09 20.50 8.88
C ILE A 369 9.15 20.74 7.38
N PHE A 370 7.99 20.71 6.71
CA PHE A 370 7.91 21.03 5.29
C PHE A 370 7.90 22.53 5.11
N GLU A 371 8.95 23.06 4.49
CA GLU A 371 9.18 24.50 4.35
C GLU A 371 9.98 24.80 3.09
N ALA A 372 9.91 26.03 2.56
CA ALA A 372 10.64 26.35 1.32
C ALA A 372 12.15 26.56 1.53
N ARG A 373 12.56 26.96 2.74
CA ARG A 373 13.96 27.07 3.16
C ARG A 373 14.06 26.64 4.61
N LYS A 374 15.12 25.90 4.95
CA LYS A 374 15.34 25.42 6.31
C LYS A 374 15.41 26.60 7.28
N SER A 375 14.62 26.53 8.34
CA SER A 375 14.62 27.53 9.40
C SER A 375 14.83 26.91 10.77
N ASP A 376 15.34 27.71 11.71
CA ASP A 376 15.42 27.31 13.10
C ASP A 376 14.01 27.15 13.68
N CYS A 377 13.86 26.15 14.53
CA CYS A 377 12.60 25.81 15.18
C CYS A 377 12.91 25.32 16.59
N LYS A 378 11.99 25.58 17.51
CA LYS A 378 12.02 25.02 18.86
C LYS A 378 12.08 23.48 18.77
N GLU A 379 12.75 22.88 19.76
CA GLU A 379 12.74 21.44 19.93
C GLU A 379 11.34 20.97 20.33
N PHE A 380 10.97 19.78 19.85
CA PHE A 380 9.73 19.11 20.23
C PHE A 380 10.04 18.04 21.26
N VAL A 381 9.19 17.91 22.26
CA VAL A 381 9.40 17.01 23.39
C VAL A 381 8.22 16.05 23.51
N PHE A 382 8.49 14.79 23.82
CA PHE A 382 7.48 13.78 24.13
C PHE A 382 7.86 13.12 25.47
N ASN A 383 7.01 13.26 26.49
CA ASN A 383 7.28 12.78 27.86
C ASN A 383 8.68 13.19 28.38
N GLY A 384 9.03 14.47 28.22
CA GLY A 384 10.32 15.01 28.67
C GLY A 384 11.53 14.64 27.80
N THR A 385 11.36 13.84 26.74
CA THR A 385 12.45 13.46 25.81
C THR A 385 12.30 14.17 24.47
N THR A 386 13.39 14.77 23.97
CA THR A 386 13.40 15.45 22.66
C THR A 386 13.13 14.47 21.51
N VAL A 387 12.22 14.84 20.61
CA VAL A 387 11.94 14.13 19.35
C VAL A 387 12.85 14.66 18.26
N GLU A 388 13.59 13.76 17.61
CA GLU A 388 14.60 14.16 16.62
C GLU A 388 13.98 14.77 15.37
N ARG A 389 14.44 15.97 14.99
CA ARG A 389 14.10 16.61 13.72
C ARG A 389 14.96 16.05 12.58
N HIS A 390 14.32 15.64 11.51
CA HIS A 390 14.97 15.16 10.28
C HIS A 390 14.53 15.97 9.06
N ASP A 391 15.38 15.95 8.03
CA ASP A 391 15.07 16.59 6.75
C ASP A 391 14.23 15.69 5.83
N GLU A 392 14.09 14.40 6.14
CA GLU A 392 13.30 13.45 5.35
C GLU A 392 12.67 12.33 6.17
N TYR A 393 11.60 11.73 5.64
CA TYR A 393 10.95 10.57 6.22
C TYR A 393 10.35 9.66 5.15
N ARG A 394 10.45 8.34 5.33
CA ARG A 394 9.83 7.35 4.44
C ARG A 394 8.43 6.99 4.94
N TYR A 395 7.42 7.67 4.42
CA TYR A 395 6.02 7.44 4.77
C TYR A 395 5.31 6.54 3.75
N LEU A 396 4.71 5.45 4.21
CA LEU A 396 3.99 4.47 3.38
C LEU A 396 4.76 4.07 2.12
N GLY A 397 6.07 3.89 2.23
CA GLY A 397 6.93 3.48 1.12
C GLY A 397 7.44 4.59 0.20
N PHE A 398 6.97 5.84 0.32
CA PHE A 398 7.47 7.00 -0.42
C PHE A 398 8.27 7.95 0.49
N VAL A 399 9.36 8.54 -0.01
CA VAL A 399 10.21 9.44 0.79
C VAL A 399 9.79 10.89 0.55
N PHE A 400 9.44 11.56 1.64
CA PHE A 400 9.19 13.00 1.68
C PHE A 400 10.41 13.71 2.26
N HIS A 401 10.74 14.87 1.70
CA HIS A 401 11.84 15.70 2.19
C HIS A 401 11.31 17.11 2.51
N ALA A 402 11.79 17.71 3.59
CA ALA A 402 11.41 19.00 4.13
C ALA A 402 11.36 20.11 3.07
N THR A 403 12.47 20.29 2.34
CA THR A 403 12.65 21.38 1.37
C THR A 403 12.69 20.96 -0.11
N LYS A 404 13.02 19.70 -0.42
CA LYS A 404 13.14 19.21 -1.81
C LYS A 404 11.78 18.83 -2.39
N ASN A 405 11.71 18.77 -3.72
CA ASN A 405 10.50 18.35 -4.44
C ASN A 405 10.38 16.81 -4.49
N MET A 406 9.27 16.32 -5.04
CA MET A 406 8.96 14.88 -5.13
C MET A 406 9.97 14.07 -5.94
N ALA A 407 10.81 14.70 -6.79
CA ALA A 407 11.86 13.98 -7.52
C ALA A 407 12.89 13.34 -6.58
N TYR A 408 13.09 13.93 -5.39
CA TYR A 408 13.92 13.34 -4.36
C TYR A 408 13.38 11.98 -3.88
N GLY A 409 12.07 11.88 -3.62
CA GLY A 409 11.42 10.62 -3.26
C GLY A 409 11.49 9.57 -4.38
N VAL A 410 11.41 10.00 -5.65
CA VAL A 410 11.54 9.11 -6.82
C VAL A 410 12.94 8.51 -6.93
N GLU A 411 14.00 9.18 -6.47
CA GLU A 411 15.36 8.62 -6.48
C GLU A 411 15.48 7.35 -5.64
N TYR A 412 14.75 7.26 -4.53
CA TYR A 412 14.68 6.05 -3.72
C TYR A 412 13.99 4.90 -4.45
N LEU A 413 12.89 5.19 -5.15
CA LEU A 413 12.20 4.19 -6.00
C LEU A 413 13.10 3.73 -7.15
N VAL A 414 13.80 4.66 -7.80
CA VAL A 414 14.77 4.37 -8.87
C VAL A 414 15.91 3.49 -8.36
N ALA A 415 16.46 3.79 -7.18
CA ALA A 415 17.51 2.98 -6.57
C ALA A 415 17.02 1.56 -6.25
N ALA A 416 15.82 1.42 -5.68
CA ALA A 416 15.21 0.12 -5.40
C ALA A 416 14.91 -0.66 -6.70
N ALA A 417 14.38 0.02 -7.71
CA ALA A 417 14.09 -0.58 -9.01
C ALA A 417 15.36 -1.04 -9.72
N LYS A 418 16.44 -0.26 -9.68
CA LYS A 418 17.75 -0.70 -10.20
C LYS A 418 18.19 -1.99 -9.51
N LYS A 419 18.13 -2.07 -8.17
CA LYS A 419 18.46 -3.32 -7.44
C LYS A 419 17.58 -4.49 -7.90
N ALA A 420 16.29 -4.26 -8.13
CA ALA A 420 15.36 -5.26 -8.65
C ALA A 420 15.71 -5.72 -10.07
N VAL A 421 16.06 -4.80 -10.98
CA VAL A 421 16.53 -5.12 -12.35
C VAL A 421 17.75 -6.05 -12.28
N HIS A 422 18.75 -5.71 -11.46
CA HIS A 422 19.95 -6.54 -11.33
C HIS A 422 19.63 -7.93 -10.75
N ALA A 423 18.79 -8.00 -9.72
CA ALA A 423 18.37 -9.28 -9.13
C ALA A 423 17.60 -10.14 -10.13
N MET A 424 16.68 -9.53 -10.89
CA MET A 424 15.90 -10.17 -11.93
C MET A 424 16.81 -10.70 -13.05
N ARG A 425 17.70 -9.87 -13.59
CA ARG A 425 18.63 -10.25 -14.67
C ARG A 425 19.57 -11.38 -14.25
N ARG A 426 20.15 -11.31 -13.04
CA ARG A 426 20.95 -12.41 -12.48
C ARG A 426 20.15 -13.71 -12.41
N ARG A 427 18.88 -13.65 -12.02
CA ARG A 427 18.02 -14.83 -11.99
C ARG A 427 17.76 -15.38 -13.40
N CYS A 428 17.46 -14.52 -14.38
CA CYS A 428 17.31 -14.94 -15.77
C CYS A 428 18.55 -15.64 -16.29
N ILE A 429 19.75 -15.07 -16.06
CA ILE A 429 21.03 -15.69 -16.44
C ILE A 429 21.21 -17.06 -15.76
N SER A 430 20.96 -17.17 -14.46
CA SER A 430 21.08 -18.46 -13.75
C SER A 430 20.13 -19.54 -14.27
N LEU A 431 18.98 -19.13 -14.80
CA LEU A 431 17.98 -20.02 -15.40
C LEU A 431 18.18 -20.22 -16.90
N HIS A 432 19.19 -19.58 -17.49
CA HIS A 432 19.43 -19.54 -18.94
C HIS A 432 18.22 -19.02 -19.72
N LEU A 433 17.45 -18.11 -19.11
CA LEU A 433 16.29 -17.48 -19.72
C LEU A 433 16.77 -16.31 -20.59
N SER A 434 16.63 -16.43 -21.91
CA SER A 434 17.11 -15.47 -22.90
C SER A 434 16.00 -14.81 -23.71
N ASP A 435 14.77 -15.35 -23.69
CA ASP A 435 13.63 -14.80 -24.44
C ASP A 435 13.30 -13.34 -24.05
N PRO A 436 13.46 -12.37 -24.97
CA PRO A 436 13.22 -10.96 -24.68
C PRO A 436 11.80 -10.65 -24.22
N ALA A 437 10.79 -11.32 -24.79
CA ALA A 437 9.39 -11.10 -24.44
C ALA A 437 9.11 -11.50 -22.97
N THR A 438 9.59 -12.68 -22.55
CA THR A 438 9.47 -13.14 -21.17
C THR A 438 10.28 -12.27 -20.21
N ILE A 439 11.47 -11.81 -20.59
CA ILE A 439 12.27 -10.91 -19.76
C ILE A 439 11.59 -9.54 -19.59
N CYS A 440 10.94 -9.04 -20.64
CA CYS A 440 10.08 -7.85 -20.59
C CYS A 440 8.87 -8.04 -19.67
N LYS A 441 8.18 -9.19 -19.74
CA LYS A 441 7.10 -9.56 -18.82
C LYS A 441 7.58 -9.59 -17.36
N LEU A 442 8.79 -10.12 -17.12
CA LEU A 442 9.40 -10.12 -15.79
C LEU A 442 9.68 -8.71 -15.27
N PHE A 443 10.14 -7.79 -16.15
CA PHE A 443 10.32 -6.39 -15.79
C PHE A 443 8.98 -5.77 -15.34
N ASP A 444 7.90 -6.03 -16.08
CA ASP A 444 6.57 -5.49 -15.79
C ASP A 444 5.97 -6.02 -14.48
N ILE A 445 6.35 -7.23 -14.08
CA ILE A 445 5.85 -7.86 -12.85
C ILE A 445 6.73 -7.51 -11.63
N LEU A 446 8.05 -7.40 -11.81
CA LEU A 446 9.00 -7.31 -10.69
C LEU A 446 9.60 -5.91 -10.49
N VAL A 447 9.70 -5.11 -11.55
CA VAL A 447 10.40 -3.81 -11.54
C VAL A 447 9.43 -2.66 -11.70
N LEU A 448 8.54 -2.73 -12.70
CA LEU A 448 7.58 -1.66 -12.97
C LEU A 448 6.74 -1.29 -11.73
N PRO A 449 6.23 -2.23 -10.89
CA PRO A 449 5.47 -1.86 -9.70
C PRO A 449 6.29 -1.07 -8.66
N ILE A 450 7.61 -1.26 -8.62
CA ILE A 450 8.50 -0.48 -7.76
C ILE A 450 8.65 0.93 -8.32
N LEU A 451 8.84 1.04 -9.65
CA LEU A 451 8.98 2.34 -10.33
C LEU A 451 7.69 3.14 -10.33
N SER A 452 6.52 2.50 -10.43
CA SER A 452 5.21 3.15 -10.53
C SER A 452 4.52 3.34 -9.17
N TYR A 453 5.15 2.93 -8.07
CA TYR A 453 4.57 3.09 -6.74
C TYR A 453 4.25 4.56 -6.46
N SER A 454 2.98 4.87 -6.19
CA SER A 454 2.46 6.23 -5.97
C SER A 454 2.64 7.19 -7.16
N CYS A 455 2.82 6.70 -8.39
CA CYS A 455 2.99 7.56 -9.57
C CYS A 455 1.78 8.45 -9.84
N GLU A 456 0.58 8.03 -9.41
CA GLU A 456 -0.61 8.86 -9.43
C GLU A 456 -0.42 10.17 -8.64
N VAL A 457 0.45 10.16 -7.62
CA VAL A 457 0.80 11.33 -6.85
C VAL A 457 1.99 12.04 -7.47
N TRP A 458 3.16 11.43 -7.66
CA TRP A 458 4.38 12.21 -8.00
C TRP A 458 4.64 12.44 -9.49
N ALA A 459 4.04 11.64 -10.39
CA ALA A 459 4.43 11.61 -11.81
C ALA A 459 3.73 12.64 -12.71
N VAL A 460 2.90 13.50 -12.12
CA VAL A 460 2.14 14.53 -12.85
C VAL A 460 3.04 15.52 -13.57
N ASN A 461 4.25 15.76 -13.02
CA ASN A 461 5.29 16.50 -13.72
C ASN A 461 6.22 15.51 -14.44
N PRO A 462 6.24 15.47 -15.79
CA PRO A 462 7.08 14.53 -16.54
C PRO A 462 8.58 14.63 -16.24
N LYS A 463 9.06 15.80 -15.81
CA LYS A 463 10.48 15.99 -15.41
C LYS A 463 10.83 15.17 -14.17
N VAL A 464 9.86 14.98 -13.26
CA VAL A 464 10.03 14.16 -12.05
C VAL A 464 10.15 12.67 -12.43
N GLY A 465 9.37 12.21 -13.41
CA GLY A 465 9.39 10.83 -13.91
C GLY A 465 10.57 10.46 -14.82
N ALA A 466 11.34 11.43 -15.30
CA ALA A 466 12.44 11.20 -16.24
C ALA A 466 13.49 10.20 -15.74
N LYS A 467 13.80 10.19 -14.43
CA LYS A 467 14.75 9.23 -13.85
C LYS A 467 14.20 7.80 -13.82
N ALA A 468 12.89 7.62 -13.65
CA ALA A 468 12.25 6.31 -13.73
C ALA A 468 12.26 5.78 -15.17
N GLU A 469 11.95 6.65 -16.14
CA GLU A 469 12.02 6.33 -17.57
C GLU A 469 13.43 5.93 -18.01
N LEU A 470 14.47 6.55 -17.46
CA LEU A 470 15.85 6.17 -17.74
C LEU A 470 16.15 4.71 -17.35
N VAL A 471 15.60 4.20 -16.25
CA VAL A 471 15.78 2.80 -15.83
C VAL A 471 15.18 1.86 -16.88
N HIS A 472 13.98 2.15 -17.35
CA HIS A 472 13.30 1.37 -18.39
C HIS A 472 14.12 1.36 -19.69
N ARG A 473 14.54 2.53 -20.17
CA ARG A 473 15.35 2.65 -21.40
C ARG A 473 16.69 1.94 -21.30
N GLN A 474 17.39 2.07 -20.18
CA GLN A 474 18.67 1.38 -19.96
C GLN A 474 18.49 -0.15 -19.95
N PHE A 475 17.42 -0.64 -19.34
CA PHE A 475 17.08 -2.06 -19.36
C PHE A 475 16.83 -2.56 -20.79
N LEU A 476 16.03 -1.84 -21.59
CA LEU A 476 15.75 -2.22 -22.97
C LEU A 476 17.01 -2.20 -23.84
N LYS A 477 17.86 -1.17 -23.72
CA LYS A 477 19.14 -1.10 -24.45
C LYS A 477 20.07 -2.26 -24.10
N GLN A 478 20.16 -2.62 -22.82
CA GLN A 478 20.94 -3.77 -22.36
C GLN A 478 20.37 -5.10 -22.89
N LEU A 479 19.05 -5.20 -23.04
CA LEU A 479 18.40 -6.40 -23.56
C LEU A 479 18.64 -6.57 -25.07
N LEU A 480 18.66 -5.48 -25.85
CA LEU A 480 19.01 -5.49 -27.28
C LEU A 480 20.51 -5.60 -27.56
N GLY A 481 21.36 -5.33 -26.57
CA GLY A 481 22.82 -5.30 -26.76
C GLY A 481 23.32 -4.05 -27.51
N VAL A 482 22.55 -2.96 -27.53
CA VAL A 482 22.91 -1.73 -28.24
C VAL A 482 23.67 -0.73 -27.37
N ARG A 483 24.36 0.23 -28.00
CA ARG A 483 25.10 1.29 -27.29
C ARG A 483 24.16 2.18 -26.47
N LYS A 484 24.67 2.76 -25.39
CA LYS A 484 23.89 3.70 -24.54
C LYS A 484 23.41 4.94 -25.32
N SER A 485 24.13 5.34 -26.37
CA SER A 485 23.83 6.46 -27.24
C SER A 485 22.72 6.18 -28.27
N THR A 486 22.33 4.91 -28.49
CA THR A 486 21.29 4.56 -29.47
C THR A 486 19.99 5.30 -29.18
N THR A 487 19.32 5.82 -30.22
CA THR A 487 18.11 6.62 -30.11
C THR A 487 17.01 5.86 -29.35
N ASN A 488 16.44 6.50 -28.33
CA ASN A 488 15.50 5.86 -27.41
C ASN A 488 14.20 5.42 -28.09
N GLN A 489 13.72 6.18 -29.08
CA GLN A 489 12.47 5.85 -29.76
C GLN A 489 12.60 4.56 -30.59
N ILE A 490 13.74 4.35 -31.26
CA ILE A 490 14.03 3.09 -31.98
C ILE A 490 13.98 1.90 -31.00
N VAL A 491 14.64 2.03 -29.85
CA VAL A 491 14.65 0.98 -28.82
C VAL A 491 13.25 0.66 -28.33
N LEU A 492 12.40 1.66 -28.14
CA LEU A 492 11.00 1.48 -27.73
C LEU A 492 10.17 0.81 -28.83
N ALA A 493 10.36 1.21 -30.10
CA ALA A 493 9.68 0.65 -31.26
C ALA A 493 10.01 -0.84 -31.46
N GLU A 494 11.28 -1.23 -31.34
CA GLU A 494 11.74 -2.62 -31.45
C GLU A 494 11.07 -3.56 -30.44
N PHE A 495 10.77 -3.07 -29.24
CA PHE A 495 10.03 -3.85 -28.24
C PHE A 495 8.51 -3.68 -28.29
N GLY A 496 7.99 -2.82 -29.17
CA GLY A 496 6.57 -2.45 -29.19
C GLY A 496 6.12 -1.80 -27.87
N ARG A 497 6.95 -0.98 -27.25
CA ARG A 497 6.69 -0.35 -25.94
C ARG A 497 6.59 1.16 -26.06
N PHE A 498 5.80 1.75 -25.16
CA PHE A 498 5.70 3.19 -25.01
C PHE A 498 6.55 3.70 -23.82
N PRO A 499 6.87 5.00 -23.77
CA PRO A 499 7.45 5.63 -22.59
C PRO A 499 6.59 5.38 -21.34
N LEU A 500 7.24 5.22 -20.18
CA LEU A 500 6.55 5.02 -18.90
C LEU A 500 5.64 6.19 -18.52
N GLN A 501 5.89 7.39 -19.05
CA GLN A 501 5.04 8.55 -18.80
C GLN A 501 3.59 8.31 -19.23
N ILE A 502 3.35 7.55 -20.30
CA ILE A 502 1.98 7.20 -20.74
C ILE A 502 1.31 6.28 -19.69
N HIS A 503 2.05 5.31 -19.15
CA HIS A 503 1.58 4.47 -18.06
C HIS A 503 1.27 5.29 -16.80
N PHE A 504 2.12 6.24 -16.45
CA PHE A 504 1.91 7.13 -15.30
C PHE A 504 0.66 7.98 -15.49
N TRP A 505 0.46 8.59 -16.66
CA TRP A 505 -0.77 9.34 -16.96
C TRP A 505 -2.01 8.47 -16.83
N GLN A 506 -1.97 7.23 -17.32
CA GLN A 506 -3.09 6.30 -17.14
C GLN A 506 -3.41 6.07 -15.65
N GLN A 507 -2.40 5.94 -14.77
CA GLN A 507 -2.65 5.79 -13.32
C GLN A 507 -3.16 7.08 -12.68
N ILE A 508 -2.62 8.25 -13.06
CA ILE A 508 -3.06 9.57 -12.59
C ILE A 508 -4.54 9.79 -12.92
N LEU A 509 -4.94 9.51 -14.17
CA LEU A 509 -6.34 9.68 -14.61
C LEU A 509 -7.29 8.70 -13.92
N ARG A 510 -6.87 7.44 -13.73
CA ARG A 510 -7.64 6.44 -12.95
C ARG A 510 -7.81 6.88 -11.50
N TYR A 511 -6.76 7.41 -10.91
CA TYR A 511 -6.79 7.93 -9.55
C TYR A 511 -7.71 9.14 -9.44
N HIS A 512 -7.62 10.09 -10.37
CA HIS A 512 -8.51 11.25 -10.46
C HIS A 512 -9.98 10.83 -10.50
N ASN A 513 -10.38 9.96 -11.44
CA ASN A 513 -11.77 9.50 -11.55
C ASN A 513 -12.21 8.75 -10.29
N ARG A 514 -11.33 7.92 -9.69
CA ARG A 514 -11.62 7.25 -8.42
C ARG A 514 -11.90 8.26 -7.30
N VAL A 515 -10.97 9.19 -7.04
CA VAL A 515 -11.11 10.15 -5.94
C VAL A 515 -12.33 11.04 -6.16
N ARG A 516 -12.63 11.38 -7.41
CA ARG A 516 -13.84 12.12 -7.76
C ARG A 516 -15.13 11.36 -7.47
N ALA A 517 -15.15 10.03 -7.63
CA ALA A 517 -16.31 9.20 -7.31
C ALA A 517 -16.50 8.94 -5.80
N LEU A 518 -15.55 9.36 -4.95
CA LEU A 518 -15.66 9.16 -3.50
C LEU A 518 -16.64 10.15 -2.85
N PRO A 519 -17.24 9.77 -1.70
CA PRO A 519 -18.07 10.65 -0.88
C PRO A 519 -17.36 11.94 -0.45
N ASN A 520 -18.10 13.04 -0.30
CA ASN A 520 -17.55 14.36 0.04
C ASN A 520 -16.97 14.48 1.46
N ASN A 521 -17.19 13.49 2.33
CA ASN A 521 -16.61 13.46 3.69
C ASN A 521 -15.21 12.83 3.74
N ARG A 522 -14.71 12.29 2.63
CA ARG A 522 -13.39 11.65 2.51
C ARG A 522 -12.27 12.68 2.35
N LEU A 523 -11.17 12.53 3.11
CA LEU A 523 -10.07 13.49 3.07
C LEU A 523 -9.36 13.62 1.72
N ASP A 524 -9.23 12.54 0.95
CA ASP A 524 -8.65 12.57 -0.40
C ASP A 524 -9.57 13.28 -1.41
N LYS A 525 -10.90 13.10 -1.28
CA LYS A 525 -11.89 13.87 -2.02
C LYS A 525 -11.81 15.36 -1.65
N LEU A 526 -11.75 15.67 -0.36
CA LEU A 526 -11.58 17.05 0.12
C LEU A 526 -10.25 17.63 -0.36
N ALA A 527 -9.14 16.89 -0.33
CA ALA A 527 -7.85 17.34 -0.86
C ALA A 527 -7.93 17.66 -2.36
N LEU A 528 -8.70 16.89 -3.13
CA LEU A 528 -8.94 17.16 -4.54
C LEU A 528 -9.80 18.42 -4.75
N ILE A 529 -10.84 18.63 -3.94
CA ILE A 529 -11.74 19.80 -3.99
C ILE A 529 -11.03 21.06 -3.51
N ASP A 530 -10.32 20.99 -2.40
CA ASP A 530 -9.59 22.10 -1.82
C ASP A 530 -8.60 22.65 -2.85
N GLY A 531 -7.96 21.79 -3.65
CA GLY A 531 -7.13 22.19 -4.79
C GLY A 531 -7.83 23.06 -5.86
N PHE A 532 -9.15 23.28 -5.83
CA PHE A 532 -9.91 24.21 -6.69
C PHE A 532 -9.94 25.64 -6.16
N TRP A 533 -8.80 26.17 -5.69
CA TRP A 533 -8.69 27.51 -5.10
C TRP A 533 -8.95 28.71 -6.05
N ASP A 534 -9.81 28.56 -7.06
CA ASP A 534 -10.41 29.67 -7.79
C ASP A 534 -11.76 29.26 -8.39
N SER A 535 -12.85 29.61 -7.68
CA SER A 535 -14.19 29.61 -8.27
C SER A 535 -14.46 30.85 -9.12
N ASN A 536 -13.49 31.76 -9.29
CA ASN A 536 -13.51 32.87 -10.24
C ASN A 536 -12.14 33.58 -10.26
N PRO A 537 -11.33 33.48 -11.33
CA PRO A 537 -10.26 34.44 -11.54
C PRO A 537 -10.82 35.62 -12.35
N PRO A 538 -11.16 36.78 -11.74
CA PRO A 538 -11.30 38.00 -12.51
C PRO A 538 -9.89 38.37 -12.98
N HIS A 539 -9.66 38.21 -14.28
CA HIS A 539 -8.43 38.57 -15.00
C HIS A 539 -7.21 37.68 -14.72
N ARG A 540 -6.64 37.13 -15.81
CA ARG A 540 -5.27 36.61 -15.97
C ARG A 540 -4.41 36.59 -14.69
N VAL A 541 -4.71 35.67 -13.77
CA VAL A 541 -3.69 35.13 -12.89
C VAL A 541 -3.10 33.97 -13.68
N GLU A 542 -1.83 34.07 -14.05
CA GLU A 542 -1.08 32.93 -14.56
C GLU A 542 -1.38 31.73 -13.67
N ALA A 543 -2.01 30.68 -14.22
CA ALA A 543 -2.35 29.49 -13.48
C ALA A 543 -1.11 29.03 -12.72
N LEU A 544 -1.11 29.19 -11.38
CA LEU A 544 0.05 28.94 -10.53
C LEU A 544 0.59 27.55 -10.85
N SER A 545 1.71 27.51 -11.57
CA SER A 545 2.35 26.27 -11.99
C SER A 545 2.82 25.50 -10.76
N GLY A 546 2.55 24.19 -10.69
CA GLY A 546 3.20 23.29 -9.73
C GLY A 546 2.35 22.71 -8.60
N ASN A 547 1.01 22.86 -8.61
CA ASN A 547 0.13 22.04 -7.77
C ASN A 547 -0.39 20.82 -8.57
N TRP A 548 -0.70 19.72 -7.86
CA TRP A 548 -1.06 18.44 -8.51
C TRP A 548 -2.20 18.60 -9.53
N ARG A 549 -3.28 19.32 -9.16
CA ARG A 549 -4.48 19.46 -9.99
C ARG A 549 -4.26 20.33 -11.22
N SER A 550 -3.54 21.44 -11.09
CA SER A 550 -3.17 22.33 -12.20
C SER A 550 -2.36 21.59 -13.26
N ASP A 551 -1.45 20.71 -12.84
CA ASP A 551 -0.64 19.92 -13.76
C ASP A 551 -1.51 18.85 -14.48
N VAL A 552 -2.44 18.18 -13.78
CA VAL A 552 -3.42 17.27 -14.43
C VAL A 552 -4.31 18.05 -15.40
N ARG A 553 -4.83 19.21 -15.01
CA ARG A 553 -5.68 20.07 -15.85
C ARG A 553 -4.96 20.50 -17.12
N ARG A 554 -3.72 20.98 -17.00
CA ARG A 554 -2.91 21.34 -18.15
C ARG A 554 -2.75 20.16 -19.12
N PHE A 555 -2.52 18.96 -18.60
CA PHE A 555 -2.42 17.76 -19.43
C PHE A 555 -3.74 17.41 -20.12
N THR A 556 -4.88 17.40 -19.42
CA THR A 556 -6.17 17.05 -20.03
C THR A 556 -6.66 18.11 -21.02
N ASP A 557 -6.41 19.40 -20.74
CA ASP A 557 -6.75 20.51 -21.63
C ASP A 557 -6.02 20.37 -22.98
N THR A 558 -4.76 19.91 -22.98
CA THR A 558 -4.01 19.61 -24.24
C THR A 558 -4.59 18.44 -25.04
N HIS A 559 -5.52 17.67 -24.46
CA HIS A 559 -6.22 16.57 -25.10
C HIS A 559 -7.71 16.90 -25.36
N GLY A 560 -8.10 18.16 -25.24
CA GLY A 560 -9.48 18.61 -25.47
C GLY A 560 -10.48 18.08 -24.45
N GLN A 561 -10.02 17.60 -23.28
CA GLN A 561 -10.87 17.23 -22.16
C GLN A 561 -10.67 18.22 -21.02
N GLN A 562 -11.65 19.10 -20.82
CA GLN A 562 -11.64 19.97 -19.65
C GLN A 562 -11.98 19.15 -18.41
N ILE A 563 -11.30 19.40 -17.28
CA ILE A 563 -11.65 18.79 -15.98
C ILE A 563 -12.95 19.39 -15.39
N ALA A 564 -13.86 19.87 -16.24
CA ALA A 564 -15.14 20.44 -15.84
C ALA A 564 -16.18 19.31 -15.71
N TYR A 565 -16.50 18.97 -14.46
CA TYR A 565 -17.71 18.25 -14.03
C TYR A 565 -18.00 16.84 -14.59
N GLY A 566 -17.20 16.28 -15.51
CA GLY A 566 -17.32 14.90 -16.02
C GLY A 566 -16.19 13.93 -15.60
N ASP A 567 -16.43 12.63 -15.76
CA ASP A 567 -15.38 11.61 -15.68
C ASP A 567 -14.52 11.65 -16.94
N LEU A 568 -13.20 11.55 -16.78
CA LEU A 568 -12.28 11.58 -17.92
C LEU A 568 -12.34 10.26 -18.67
N ASP A 569 -12.42 10.32 -20.00
CA ASP A 569 -12.28 9.11 -20.83
C ASP A 569 -10.80 8.75 -20.94
N ILE A 570 -10.36 7.89 -20.03
CA ILE A 570 -8.98 7.45 -19.90
C ILE A 570 -8.50 6.77 -21.18
N SER A 571 -9.38 6.02 -21.85
CA SER A 571 -9.03 5.29 -23.08
C SER A 571 -8.73 6.29 -24.19
N ILE A 572 -9.61 7.28 -24.41
CA ILE A 572 -9.40 8.32 -25.43
C ILE A 572 -8.10 9.09 -25.17
N ILE A 573 -7.86 9.53 -23.93
CA ILE A 573 -6.67 10.33 -23.59
C ILE A 573 -5.39 9.52 -23.79
N VAL A 574 -5.37 8.26 -23.33
CA VAL A 574 -4.20 7.38 -23.48
C VAL A 574 -3.94 7.04 -24.94
N GLU A 575 -4.96 6.74 -25.74
CA GLU A 575 -4.79 6.45 -27.16
C GLU A 575 -4.33 7.69 -27.95
N ARG A 576 -4.83 8.89 -27.62
CA ARG A 576 -4.33 10.15 -28.21
C ARG A 576 -2.87 10.40 -27.87
N GLU A 577 -2.46 10.19 -26.62
CA GLU A 577 -1.06 10.39 -26.21
C GLU A 577 -0.13 9.36 -26.86
N LYS A 578 -0.58 8.11 -27.03
CA LYS A 578 0.13 7.12 -27.83
C LYS A 578 0.26 7.58 -29.28
N ALA A 579 -0.83 7.98 -29.92
CA ALA A 579 -0.86 8.45 -31.29
C ALA A 579 0.09 9.65 -31.50
N ARG A 580 0.07 10.64 -30.61
CA ARG A 580 1.01 11.76 -30.61
C ARG A 580 2.46 11.28 -30.55
N TRP A 581 2.78 10.33 -29.68
CA TRP A 581 4.13 9.76 -29.62
C TRP A 581 4.53 9.06 -30.92
N VAL A 582 3.59 8.37 -31.58
CA VAL A 582 3.80 7.77 -32.90
C VAL A 582 4.08 8.82 -33.95
N GLU A 583 3.28 9.89 -33.97
CA GLU A 583 3.43 11.00 -34.90
C GLU A 583 4.77 11.70 -34.69
N ASP A 584 5.12 12.05 -33.45
CA ASP A 584 6.44 12.60 -33.11
C ASP A 584 7.55 11.66 -33.61
N PHE A 585 7.41 10.34 -33.40
CA PHE A 585 8.36 9.36 -33.91
C PHE A 585 8.42 9.26 -35.43
N LEU A 586 7.32 9.50 -36.14
CA LEU A 586 7.23 9.41 -37.60
C LEU A 586 7.65 10.69 -38.33
N PHE A 587 7.48 11.84 -37.68
CA PHE A 587 7.64 13.15 -38.27
C PHE A 587 8.84 13.94 -37.70
N ASP A 588 9.58 13.39 -36.72
CA ASP A 588 10.89 13.92 -36.34
C ASP A 588 11.86 13.76 -37.52
N THR A 589 12.09 14.87 -38.26
CA THR A 589 12.92 14.91 -39.47
C THR A 589 14.40 15.12 -39.19
N ASP A 590 14.77 15.47 -37.95
CA ASP A 590 16.07 16.07 -37.67
C ASP A 590 17.13 15.03 -37.26
N HIS A 591 16.72 13.79 -37.00
CA HIS A 591 17.63 12.73 -36.57
C HIS A 591 17.94 11.72 -37.68
N SER A 592 19.15 11.77 -38.25
CA SER A 592 19.63 10.89 -39.34
C SER A 592 19.41 9.39 -39.07
N SER A 593 19.62 8.96 -37.83
CA SER A 593 19.39 7.56 -37.40
C SER A 593 17.91 7.13 -37.49
N LEU A 594 16.95 8.05 -37.28
CA LEU A 594 15.52 7.76 -37.42
C LEU A 594 15.14 7.66 -38.90
N GLN A 595 15.71 8.51 -39.75
CA GLN A 595 15.50 8.45 -41.18
C GLN A 595 15.97 7.10 -41.74
N LEU A 596 17.18 6.65 -41.40
CA LEU A 596 17.70 5.35 -41.81
C LEU A 596 16.82 4.19 -41.32
N TYR A 597 16.42 4.21 -40.04
CA TYR A 597 15.54 3.20 -39.47
C TYR A 597 14.21 3.11 -40.22
N ARG A 598 13.58 4.25 -40.52
CA ARG A 598 12.34 4.29 -41.31
C ARG A 598 12.54 3.74 -42.71
N THR A 599 13.65 4.06 -43.38
CA THR A 599 13.94 3.58 -44.75
C THR A 599 14.11 2.07 -44.79
N VAL A 600 14.90 1.50 -43.87
CA VAL A 600 15.10 0.05 -43.77
C VAL A 600 13.80 -0.66 -43.40
N TYR A 601 13.06 -0.12 -42.43
CA TYR A 601 11.79 -0.72 -42.00
C TYR A 601 10.70 -0.66 -43.09
N LYS A 602 10.60 0.46 -43.83
CA LYS A 602 9.68 0.60 -44.98
C LYS A 602 10.06 -0.32 -46.15
N ALA A 603 11.35 -0.58 -46.36
CA ALA A 603 11.83 -1.48 -47.41
C ALA A 603 11.44 -2.94 -47.15
N ASP A 604 11.48 -3.39 -45.89
CA ASP A 604 11.11 -4.76 -45.49
C ASP A 604 9.60 -4.97 -45.30
N HIS A 605 8.79 -3.90 -45.23
CA HIS A 605 7.37 -3.96 -44.86
C HIS A 605 6.48 -3.11 -45.79
N SER A 606 6.65 -3.24 -47.11
CA SER A 606 6.01 -2.41 -48.16
C SER A 606 4.48 -2.29 -48.08
N ASP A 607 3.78 -3.21 -47.42
CA ASP A 607 2.31 -3.19 -47.24
C ASP A 607 1.83 -2.52 -45.93
N TYR A 608 2.72 -2.04 -45.07
CA TYR A 608 2.36 -1.59 -43.71
C TYR A 608 2.15 -0.08 -43.57
N GLN A 609 0.91 0.36 -43.32
CA GLN A 609 0.63 1.71 -42.85
C GLN A 609 0.96 1.84 -41.35
N TYR A 610 1.96 2.65 -41.03
CA TYR A 610 2.45 2.87 -39.65
C TYR A 610 1.36 3.38 -38.68
N SER A 611 0.33 4.08 -39.20
CA SER A 611 -0.85 4.51 -38.43
C SER A 611 -1.72 3.35 -37.93
N GLN A 612 -1.73 2.20 -38.60
CA GLN A 612 -2.42 0.97 -38.18
C GLN A 612 -1.60 0.12 -37.20
N TYR A 613 -0.26 0.27 -37.21
CA TYR A 613 0.70 -0.51 -36.40
C TYR A 613 0.56 -0.25 -34.89
N LEU A 614 0.13 0.95 -34.49
CA LEU A 614 0.03 1.36 -33.08
C LEU A 614 -1.40 1.58 -32.60
N SER A 615 -2.39 1.68 -33.51
CA SER A 615 -3.76 2.09 -33.17
C SER A 615 -4.75 0.95 -32.90
N THR A 616 -4.48 -0.31 -33.26
CA THR A 616 -5.49 -1.36 -33.06
C THR A 616 -4.89 -2.76 -32.90
N ALA A 617 -5.18 -3.39 -31.75
CA ALA A 617 -5.32 -4.84 -31.53
C ALA A 617 -4.19 -5.82 -31.94
N ALA A 618 -2.99 -5.38 -32.33
CA ALA A 618 -1.93 -6.27 -32.83
C ALA A 618 -0.78 -6.62 -31.85
N LEU A 619 -0.89 -6.26 -30.56
CA LEU A 619 0.12 -6.59 -29.53
C LEU A 619 0.34 -8.11 -29.35
N ALA A 620 -0.67 -8.93 -29.66
CA ALA A 620 -0.57 -10.40 -29.60
C ALA A 620 0.14 -11.01 -30.83
N LYS A 621 0.13 -10.34 -31.98
CA LYS A 621 0.74 -10.85 -33.23
C LYS A 621 2.25 -10.57 -33.29
N MET A 622 2.70 -9.46 -32.68
CA MET A 622 4.11 -9.05 -32.73
C MET A 622 5.04 -9.88 -31.82
N VAL A 623 4.54 -10.36 -30.68
CA VAL A 623 5.33 -11.27 -29.82
C VAL A 623 5.59 -12.60 -30.54
N ASN A 624 4.66 -13.08 -31.36
CA ASN A 624 4.86 -14.30 -32.15
C ASN A 624 5.84 -14.08 -33.32
N ILE A 625 5.83 -12.92 -33.97
CA ILE A 625 6.76 -12.66 -35.09
C ILE A 625 8.20 -12.45 -34.58
N ALA A 626 8.39 -11.81 -33.42
CA ALA A 626 9.72 -11.69 -32.79
C ALA A 626 10.23 -13.02 -32.22
N ALA A 627 9.33 -13.93 -31.83
CA ALA A 627 9.68 -15.28 -31.37
C ALA A 627 10.00 -16.24 -32.52
N GLU A 628 9.39 -16.06 -33.70
CA GLU A 628 9.60 -16.91 -34.88
C GLU A 628 10.79 -16.48 -35.76
N ARG A 629 11.34 -15.29 -35.57
CA ARG A 629 12.51 -14.82 -36.32
C ARG A 629 13.67 -14.47 -35.41
N THR A 630 14.41 -15.50 -35.00
CA THR A 630 15.82 -15.36 -34.62
C THR A 630 16.60 -14.77 -35.79
N GLY A 631 16.93 -13.49 -35.72
CA GLY A 631 17.71 -12.82 -36.76
C GLY A 631 17.76 -11.32 -36.55
N PHE A 632 18.77 -10.87 -35.80
CA PHE A 632 19.37 -9.54 -35.83
C PHE A 632 19.08 -8.73 -37.12
N VAL A 633 18.10 -7.82 -37.11
CA VAL A 633 17.99 -6.76 -38.14
C VAL A 633 18.73 -5.50 -37.70
N LEU A 634 18.90 -5.26 -36.38
CA LEU A 634 19.51 -4.02 -35.88
C LEU A 634 21.05 -4.02 -35.77
N CYS A 635 21.72 -5.18 -35.67
CA CYS A 635 23.19 -5.18 -35.53
C CYS A 635 23.94 -4.87 -36.83
N ALA A 636 23.32 -5.04 -38.00
CA ALA A 636 23.96 -4.70 -39.27
C ALA A 636 23.93 -3.18 -39.54
N CYS A 637 22.88 -2.46 -39.12
CA CYS A 637 22.71 -1.04 -39.45
C CYS A 637 23.30 -0.06 -38.43
N LEU A 638 23.59 -0.48 -37.19
CA LEU A 638 24.17 0.39 -36.14
C LEU A 638 25.68 0.17 -35.92
N ALA A 639 26.31 -0.68 -36.74
CA ALA A 639 27.76 -0.92 -36.75
C ALA A 639 28.52 -0.08 -37.81
N GLN A 640 27.80 0.67 -38.64
CA GLN A 640 28.29 1.81 -39.42
C GLN A 640 27.85 3.10 -38.74
#